data_AF-A0A7C3ZFJ2-F1
#
_entry.id   AF-A0A7C3ZFJ2-F1
#
_cell.length_a   1.000
_cell.length_b   1.000
_cell.length_c   1.000
_cell.angle_alpha   90.00
_cell.angle_beta   90.00
_cell.angle_gamma   90.00
#
_symmetry.space_group_name_H-M   'P 1'
#
loop_
_entity.id
_entity.type
_entity.pdbx_description
1 polymer ?
#
loop_
_entity_poly.entity_id
_entity_poly.type
_entity_poly.pdbx_seq_one_letter_code
_entity_poly.pdbx_strand_id
1 'polypeptide(L)'
;MKLLKSVSKPIFLFCLSLLLTVVIPIATVAVTPPGSRVVAPTANLPLVAQAKQLYDAGRFLEAVPLLQQAASEFEARGDYLNQAMALSNLAAAVGQLQQWDAAEVAVNNSISLLVSQPSSGEKSRILAQTRDIQGKLQMERGRLPEALAAWQEAAKLYGELDAKDQWMQAQIHQSRALQGLGLYPRACETLLGALTGESLTCDVDAGDVSALQQRLQNQALRLPMVRAINDLGNVLRVLGQLEASEQVLSLGLEAVQKLNMPEEEAKLYLNLGNTTRAVANQPTVEAVERLELGQKAVGLYQKAAQMAGNSPIQMQAQLNQLSWLVDLGKWSEAETLWRSLPPVGKDFPSGGSGLYAQVNLAQTLIKMAQSPLGKPSLPEIIEGLDRVLPPARILGNQPIIAHILETQGRLWELQGQLDKAAALTNEALTVVPQLEHPEIAYQLLWQLGRIRQAQGDREGAIGHYNQAVEIIASLRGDLVAVNPDVQFSFRSSVEPIYRELVSLLLKEKSPSQDKLKQARQTIEALQLAELDNFFRDACADAEVKPIDEIDPQAAVIYPIILADRLEVVLSIPGQSLRHYSTPKSQAELETIFNRARSSLRRTAFEQERLPLAQEIYDWLIRPAEADLTANGIKTLVFVLDGSLRNLPMAALHDGEQYLIQKYSISLTPGLQLLDPRPLNQVQLKAITAALSEARQGFPALPGVANEVADIAAEIPTQKLLNQEFVTDNLQKQIEKLSFPILHLATHGQFSSNAADTFILTWDGRVNVKEFDRLLRGGQQTSRNAGRRRASIELLVLSACETAAGDSRAALGLAGIAIRSGARSTLATLWQVNDESTAAFMSEFYRQLSQAGMSKAEALRNAQITLLQNPKYQNPYFWAPFVLLGNWE
;
A
#
# COMPACT_ATOMS: atom_id res chain seq x y z
N MET A 1 23.17 -29.81 -54.30
CA MET A 1 23.10 -31.04 -55.11
C MET A 1 21.61 -31.27 -55.45
N LYS A 2 21.22 -30.93 -56.70
CA LYS A 2 20.00 -31.26 -57.51
C LYS A 2 18.59 -31.24 -56.86
N LEU A 3 17.48 -30.72 -57.42
CA LEU A 3 17.04 -29.99 -58.64
C LEU A 3 15.53 -29.64 -58.38
N LEU A 4 15.06 -28.38 -58.38
CA LEU A 4 14.42 -27.59 -59.47
C LEU A 4 12.99 -27.99 -59.95
N LYS A 5 12.01 -27.05 -59.76
CA LYS A 5 10.98 -26.48 -60.69
C LYS A 5 9.73 -26.00 -59.89
N SER A 6 9.41 -24.69 -59.75
CA SER A 6 8.76 -23.74 -60.71
C SER A 6 7.40 -24.26 -61.24
N VAL A 7 6.24 -23.57 -61.09
CA VAL A 7 5.77 -22.46 -61.96
C VAL A 7 4.47 -21.77 -61.42
N SER A 8 4.46 -20.42 -61.46
CA SER A 8 3.42 -19.36 -61.66
C SER A 8 2.01 -19.28 -61.02
N LYS A 9 1.70 -18.08 -60.48
CA LYS A 9 0.38 -17.40 -60.25
C LYS A 9 -0.26 -16.88 -61.60
N PRO A 10 -1.28 -15.98 -61.62
CA PRO A 10 -2.69 -16.01 -61.15
C PRO A 10 -3.70 -15.53 -62.26
N ILE A 11 -5.04 -15.66 -62.11
CA ILE A 11 -6.02 -14.88 -62.91
C ILE A 11 -7.24 -14.45 -62.06
N PHE A 12 -7.49 -13.14 -62.13
CA PHE A 12 -8.65 -12.34 -61.71
C PHE A 12 -9.89 -12.63 -62.58
N LEU A 13 -11.12 -12.55 -62.05
CA LEU A 13 -12.21 -11.84 -62.73
C LEU A 13 -13.48 -11.66 -61.87
N PHE A 14 -13.95 -10.42 -61.95
CA PHE A 14 -15.12 -9.76 -61.38
C PHE A 14 -16.20 -9.72 -62.49
N CYS A 15 -17.50 -9.80 -62.16
CA CYS A 15 -18.61 -9.00 -62.76
C CYS A 15 -20.03 -9.57 -62.51
N LEU A 16 -20.80 -8.82 -61.71
CA LEU A 16 -22.08 -8.14 -62.00
C LEU A 16 -23.11 -8.70 -63.03
N SER A 17 -24.38 -8.81 -62.61
CA SER A 17 -25.62 -8.31 -63.29
C SER A 17 -26.86 -8.71 -62.45
N LEU A 18 -27.62 -7.82 -61.80
CA LEU A 18 -28.65 -6.84 -62.20
C LEU A 18 -29.99 -7.41 -62.76
N LEU A 19 -31.03 -7.33 -61.91
CA LEU A 19 -32.44 -6.90 -62.10
C LEU A 19 -33.24 -7.31 -63.37
N LEU A 20 -34.43 -7.88 -63.14
CA LEU A 20 -35.70 -7.37 -63.72
C LEU A 20 -36.96 -7.95 -63.04
N THR A 21 -37.93 -7.06 -62.85
CA THR A 21 -39.24 -7.19 -62.21
C THR A 21 -40.32 -7.77 -63.12
N VAL A 22 -41.32 -8.46 -62.56
CA VAL A 22 -42.66 -8.60 -63.15
C VAL A 22 -43.73 -8.45 -62.06
N VAL A 23 -44.69 -7.56 -62.31
CA VAL A 23 -45.92 -7.30 -61.56
C VAL A 23 -47.09 -7.94 -62.32
N ILE A 24 -47.98 -8.67 -61.64
CA ILE A 24 -49.38 -8.88 -62.07
C ILE A 24 -50.30 -8.90 -60.83
N PRO A 25 -51.47 -8.22 -60.83
CA PRO A 25 -52.38 -8.06 -59.69
C PRO A 25 -53.51 -9.10 -59.69
N ILE A 26 -54.06 -9.46 -58.52
CA ILE A 26 -55.38 -10.11 -58.39
C ILE A 26 -56.16 -9.52 -57.21
N ALA A 27 -57.46 -9.36 -57.49
CA ALA A 27 -58.48 -8.61 -56.78
C ALA A 27 -58.86 -9.10 -55.37
N THR A 28 -59.41 -8.16 -54.62
CA THR A 28 -60.08 -8.27 -53.32
C THR A 28 -61.34 -9.13 -53.36
N VAL A 29 -61.49 -10.01 -52.37
CA VAL A 29 -62.81 -10.44 -51.87
C VAL A 29 -62.88 -10.05 -50.39
N ALA A 30 -63.84 -9.19 -50.07
CA ALA A 30 -64.15 -8.77 -48.72
C ALA A 30 -64.96 -9.86 -48.01
N VAL A 31 -64.46 -10.32 -46.86
CA VAL A 31 -65.25 -11.05 -45.87
C VAL A 31 -65.00 -10.36 -44.53
N THR A 32 -66.04 -9.73 -43.98
CA THR A 32 -66.06 -9.16 -42.64
C THR A 32 -66.56 -10.20 -41.63
N PRO A 33 -65.79 -10.53 -40.58
CA PRO A 33 -66.32 -11.07 -39.34
C PRO A 33 -66.55 -9.96 -38.29
N PRO A 34 -67.51 -10.13 -37.37
CA PRO A 34 -67.90 -9.09 -36.42
C PRO A 34 -66.95 -9.02 -35.23
N GLY A 35 -66.61 -7.79 -34.83
CA GLY A 35 -66.49 -7.41 -33.42
C GLY A 35 -65.34 -8.02 -32.61
N SER A 36 -64.10 -7.71 -32.97
CA SER A 36 -62.99 -7.63 -32.00
C SER A 36 -62.55 -6.17 -31.94
N ARG A 37 -62.70 -5.51 -30.78
CA ARG A 37 -61.98 -4.27 -30.52
C ARG A 37 -60.49 -4.59 -30.64
N VAL A 38 -59.92 -4.29 -31.80
CA VAL A 38 -58.48 -4.18 -31.97
C VAL A 38 -58.05 -3.05 -31.05
N VAL A 39 -57.52 -3.40 -29.88
CA VAL A 39 -56.62 -2.48 -29.17
C VAL A 39 -55.52 -2.20 -30.18
N ALA A 40 -55.45 -0.95 -30.65
CA ALA A 40 -54.44 -0.52 -31.58
C ALA A 40 -53.05 -0.97 -31.07
N PRO A 41 -52.16 -1.46 -31.93
CA PRO A 41 -50.80 -1.79 -31.51
C PRO A 41 -50.19 -0.54 -30.88
N THR A 42 -49.68 -0.68 -29.66
CA THR A 42 -49.00 0.38 -28.90
C THR A 42 -47.83 0.94 -29.73
N ALA A 43 -48.07 2.07 -30.41
CA ALA A 43 -47.19 2.60 -31.46
C ALA A 43 -45.81 3.12 -31.00
N ASN A 44 -45.48 3.09 -29.69
CA ASN A 44 -44.42 3.94 -29.11
C ASN A 44 -43.28 3.22 -28.35
N LEU A 45 -43.35 1.89 -28.19
CA LEU A 45 -42.15 1.07 -27.94
C LEU A 45 -41.01 1.25 -28.98
N PRO A 46 -41.27 1.64 -30.26
CA PRO A 46 -40.22 1.88 -31.24
C PRO A 46 -39.24 3.00 -30.87
N LEU A 47 -39.69 4.11 -30.24
CA LEU A 47 -38.81 5.26 -29.97
C LEU A 47 -37.74 4.91 -28.93
N VAL A 48 -38.12 4.25 -27.82
CA VAL A 48 -37.16 3.82 -26.80
C VAL A 48 -36.25 2.72 -27.33
N ALA A 49 -36.77 1.79 -28.14
CA ALA A 49 -35.97 0.75 -28.77
C ALA A 49 -34.97 1.32 -29.79
N GLN A 50 -35.38 2.29 -30.60
CA GLN A 50 -34.53 3.01 -31.55
C GLN A 50 -33.47 3.84 -30.82
N ALA A 51 -33.86 4.56 -29.76
CA ALA A 51 -32.91 5.27 -28.92
C ALA A 51 -31.89 4.33 -28.29
N LYS A 52 -32.31 3.13 -27.85
CA LYS A 52 -31.41 2.10 -27.34
C LYS A 52 -30.42 1.63 -28.41
N GLN A 53 -30.88 1.37 -29.64
CA GLN A 53 -29.98 1.01 -30.74
C GLN A 53 -28.96 2.10 -31.04
N LEU A 54 -29.37 3.37 -31.02
CA LEU A 54 -28.47 4.50 -31.18
C LEU A 54 -27.47 4.61 -30.02
N TYR A 55 -27.94 4.40 -28.79
CA TYR A 55 -27.09 4.37 -27.59
C TYR A 55 -26.04 3.25 -27.68
N ASP A 56 -26.47 2.03 -28.00
CA ASP A 56 -25.60 0.85 -28.16
C ASP A 56 -24.57 1.06 -29.31
N ALA A 57 -24.91 1.89 -30.30
CA ALA A 57 -24.01 2.30 -31.39
C ALA A 57 -23.15 3.54 -31.06
N GLY A 58 -23.20 4.08 -29.84
CA GLY A 58 -22.46 5.28 -29.43
C GLY A 58 -22.99 6.61 -30.00
N ARG A 59 -24.16 6.61 -30.63
CA ARG A 59 -24.79 7.78 -31.29
C ARG A 59 -25.68 8.53 -30.31
N PHE A 60 -25.11 8.99 -29.20
CA PHE A 60 -25.86 9.57 -28.09
C PHE A 60 -26.61 10.86 -28.46
N LEU A 61 -26.00 11.73 -29.29
CA LEU A 61 -26.64 12.97 -29.77
C LEU A 61 -27.98 12.72 -30.47
N GLU A 62 -28.12 11.58 -31.14
CA GLU A 62 -29.32 11.20 -31.87
C GLU A 62 -30.32 10.44 -31.00
N ALA A 63 -29.84 9.74 -29.95
CA ALA A 63 -30.69 9.03 -29.00
C ALA A 63 -31.45 10.00 -28.06
N VAL A 64 -30.81 11.11 -27.65
CA VAL A 64 -31.38 12.09 -26.72
C VAL A 64 -32.73 12.65 -27.14
N PRO A 65 -32.92 13.22 -28.35
CA PRO A 65 -34.22 13.77 -28.75
C PRO A 65 -35.33 12.70 -28.78
N LEU A 66 -35.01 11.46 -29.15
CA LEU A 66 -35.97 10.35 -29.13
C LEU A 66 -36.41 10.00 -27.70
N LEU A 67 -35.50 10.04 -26.73
CA LEU A 67 -35.80 9.77 -25.32
C LEU A 67 -36.60 10.90 -24.69
N GLN A 68 -36.31 12.16 -25.04
CA GLN A 68 -37.11 13.32 -24.61
C GLN A 68 -38.54 13.25 -25.16
N GLN A 69 -38.69 12.92 -26.44
CA GLN A 69 -40.00 12.73 -27.06
C GLN A 69 -40.75 11.58 -26.41
N ALA A 70 -40.11 10.43 -26.22
CA ALA A 70 -40.73 9.27 -25.56
C ALA A 70 -41.22 9.63 -24.14
N ALA A 71 -40.40 10.31 -23.33
CA ALA A 71 -40.78 10.73 -22.00
C ALA A 71 -42.02 11.65 -22.00
N SER A 72 -42.05 12.64 -22.91
CA SER A 72 -43.17 13.58 -23.04
C SER A 72 -44.48 12.88 -23.49
N GLU A 73 -44.37 11.90 -24.38
CA GLU A 73 -45.53 11.14 -24.85
C GLU A 73 -46.09 10.19 -23.78
N PHE A 74 -45.23 9.61 -22.94
CA PHE A 74 -45.67 8.81 -21.79
C PHE A 74 -46.34 9.68 -20.72
N GLU A 75 -45.78 10.87 -20.46
CA GLU A 75 -46.37 11.86 -19.55
C GLU A 75 -47.80 12.24 -19.97
N ALA A 76 -47.99 12.58 -21.26
CA ALA A 76 -49.30 12.96 -21.80
C ALA A 76 -50.36 11.86 -21.68
N ARG A 77 -49.94 10.60 -21.48
CA ARG A 77 -50.82 9.43 -21.31
C ARG A 77 -50.97 9.00 -19.86
N GLY A 78 -50.25 9.61 -18.91
CA GLY A 78 -50.18 9.17 -17.52
C GLY A 78 -49.46 7.84 -17.32
N ASP A 79 -48.58 7.43 -18.26
CA ASP A 79 -47.79 6.20 -18.16
C ASP A 79 -46.46 6.46 -17.43
N TYR A 80 -46.58 6.64 -16.11
CA TYR A 80 -45.45 7.11 -15.28
C TYR A 80 -44.28 6.12 -15.19
N LEU A 81 -44.52 4.81 -15.34
CA LEU A 81 -43.46 3.81 -15.32
C LEU A 81 -42.60 3.89 -16.59
N ASN A 82 -43.23 3.96 -17.78
CA ASN A 82 -42.48 4.11 -19.02
C ASN A 82 -41.86 5.51 -19.16
N GLN A 83 -42.51 6.55 -18.63
CA GLN A 83 -41.92 7.89 -18.50
C GLN A 83 -40.64 7.83 -17.66
N ALA A 84 -40.68 7.21 -16.48
CA ALA A 84 -39.50 7.05 -15.63
C ALA A 84 -38.38 6.27 -16.33
N MET A 85 -38.71 5.17 -17.01
CA MET A 85 -37.72 4.42 -17.80
C MET A 85 -37.08 5.27 -18.91
N ALA A 86 -37.87 6.05 -19.65
CA ALA A 86 -37.37 6.95 -20.69
C ALA A 86 -36.46 8.04 -20.10
N LEU A 87 -36.82 8.62 -18.96
CA LEU A 87 -36.00 9.60 -18.23
C LEU A 87 -34.71 8.98 -17.68
N SER A 88 -34.75 7.75 -17.19
CA SER A 88 -33.57 7.00 -16.76
C SER A 88 -32.60 6.79 -17.93
N ASN A 89 -33.11 6.35 -19.08
CA ASN A 89 -32.29 6.18 -20.29
C ASN A 89 -31.78 7.51 -20.85
N LEU A 90 -32.59 8.57 -20.75
CA LEU A 90 -32.19 9.93 -21.10
C LEU A 90 -30.99 10.37 -20.26
N ALA A 91 -31.04 10.15 -18.95
CA ALA A 91 -29.95 10.47 -18.03
C ALA A 91 -28.64 9.78 -18.44
N ALA A 92 -28.70 8.49 -18.81
CA ALA A 92 -27.55 7.76 -19.32
C ALA A 92 -27.01 8.38 -20.64
N ALA A 93 -27.89 8.68 -21.59
CA ALA A 93 -27.50 9.23 -22.90
C ALA A 93 -26.88 10.64 -22.80
N VAL A 94 -27.50 11.55 -22.04
CA VAL A 94 -26.96 12.90 -21.86
C VAL A 94 -25.69 12.91 -20.99
N GLY A 95 -25.54 11.94 -20.08
CA GLY A 95 -24.30 11.71 -19.35
C GLY A 95 -23.12 11.36 -20.28
N GLN A 96 -23.33 10.52 -21.29
CA GLN A 96 -22.30 10.23 -22.31
C GLN A 96 -21.93 11.46 -23.16
N LEU A 97 -22.82 12.45 -23.24
CA LEU A 97 -22.58 13.74 -23.89
C LEU A 97 -21.99 14.79 -22.95
N GLN A 98 -21.62 14.40 -21.72
CA GLN A 98 -21.07 15.29 -20.69
C GLN A 98 -22.01 16.41 -20.27
N GLN A 99 -23.33 16.22 -20.44
CA GLN A 99 -24.34 17.16 -19.96
C GLN A 99 -24.77 16.76 -18.55
N TRP A 100 -23.84 16.87 -17.60
CA TRP A 100 -23.95 16.27 -16.26
C TRP A 100 -25.15 16.78 -15.45
N ASP A 101 -25.43 18.07 -15.50
CA ASP A 101 -26.58 18.65 -14.78
C ASP A 101 -27.91 18.17 -15.39
N ALA A 102 -27.99 18.06 -16.72
CA ALA A 102 -29.15 17.48 -17.40
C ALA A 102 -29.34 16.00 -17.06
N ALA A 103 -28.24 15.25 -16.93
CA ALA A 103 -28.27 13.86 -16.51
C ALA A 103 -28.82 13.71 -15.07
N GLU A 104 -28.36 14.57 -14.16
CA GLU A 104 -28.79 14.58 -12.77
C GLU A 104 -30.28 14.95 -12.63
N VAL A 105 -30.75 15.95 -13.38
CA VAL A 105 -32.18 16.29 -13.44
C VAL A 105 -33.00 15.11 -13.96
N ALA A 106 -32.59 14.50 -15.07
CA ALA A 106 -33.32 13.37 -15.66
C ALA A 106 -33.40 12.15 -14.72
N VAL A 107 -32.29 11.79 -14.04
CA VAL A 107 -32.28 10.65 -13.12
C VAL A 107 -33.12 10.92 -11.86
N ASN A 108 -33.05 12.14 -11.31
CA ASN A 108 -33.85 12.53 -10.13
C ASN A 108 -35.34 12.59 -10.44
N ASN A 109 -35.72 13.06 -11.64
CA ASN A 109 -37.11 13.04 -12.10
C ASN A 109 -37.62 11.60 -12.25
N SER A 110 -36.83 10.69 -12.81
CA SER A 110 -37.18 9.25 -12.87
C SER A 110 -37.43 8.67 -11.47
N ILE A 111 -36.52 8.89 -10.52
CA ILE A 111 -36.65 8.41 -9.14
C ILE A 111 -37.91 8.97 -8.47
N SER A 112 -38.15 10.28 -8.61
CA SER A 112 -39.30 10.97 -8.01
C SER A 112 -40.63 10.41 -8.54
N LEU A 113 -40.71 10.13 -9.85
CA LEU A 113 -41.87 9.46 -10.44
C LEU A 113 -42.06 8.06 -9.85
N LEU A 114 -41.01 7.25 -9.78
CA LEU A 114 -41.09 5.87 -9.27
C LEU A 114 -41.51 5.79 -7.81
N VAL A 115 -41.05 6.71 -6.95
CA VAL A 115 -41.42 6.75 -5.52
C VAL A 115 -42.94 6.86 -5.36
N SER A 116 -43.61 7.64 -6.20
CA SER A 116 -45.06 7.86 -6.16
C SER A 116 -45.91 6.68 -6.69
N GLN A 117 -45.31 5.72 -7.40
CA GLN A 117 -46.04 4.60 -7.99
C GLN A 117 -46.23 3.43 -7.02
N PRO A 118 -47.31 2.62 -7.14
CA PRO A 118 -47.48 1.39 -6.36
C PRO A 118 -46.31 0.41 -6.54
N SER A 119 -46.01 -0.38 -5.51
CA SER A 119 -44.98 -1.42 -5.58
C SER A 119 -45.34 -2.49 -6.61
N SER A 120 -44.46 -2.71 -7.59
CA SER A 120 -44.58 -3.75 -8.62
C SER A 120 -43.20 -4.24 -9.04
N GLY A 121 -43.10 -5.45 -9.61
CA GLY A 121 -41.82 -5.96 -10.13
C GLY A 121 -41.23 -5.07 -11.22
N GLU A 122 -42.07 -4.44 -12.04
CA GLU A 122 -41.64 -3.48 -13.07
C GLU A 122 -41.10 -2.18 -12.46
N LYS A 123 -41.76 -1.63 -11.43
CA LYS A 123 -41.24 -0.50 -10.67
C LYS A 123 -39.87 -0.83 -10.08
N SER A 124 -39.72 -2.00 -9.44
CA SER A 124 -38.44 -2.42 -8.86
C SER A 124 -37.35 -2.57 -9.91
N ARG A 125 -37.66 -3.12 -11.10
CA ARG A 125 -36.73 -3.24 -12.22
C ARG A 125 -36.25 -1.88 -12.71
N ILE A 126 -37.17 -0.95 -12.95
CA ILE A 126 -36.82 0.39 -13.44
C ILE A 126 -36.03 1.15 -12.37
N LEU A 127 -36.44 1.08 -11.10
CA LEU A 127 -35.73 1.71 -10.00
C LEU A 127 -34.29 1.16 -9.85
N ALA A 128 -34.10 -0.16 -9.96
CA ALA A 128 -32.77 -0.76 -9.91
C ALA A 128 -31.86 -0.22 -11.04
N GLN A 129 -32.39 -0.10 -12.26
CA GLN A 129 -31.67 0.48 -13.40
C GLN A 129 -31.37 1.96 -13.21
N THR A 130 -32.35 2.74 -12.71
CA THR A 130 -32.18 4.16 -12.45
C THR A 130 -31.15 4.42 -11.35
N ARG A 131 -31.14 3.61 -10.28
CA ARG A 131 -30.12 3.68 -9.23
C ARG A 131 -28.73 3.28 -9.73
N ASP A 132 -28.62 2.27 -10.59
CA ASP A 132 -27.33 1.92 -11.21
C ASP A 132 -26.77 3.06 -12.09
N ILE A 133 -27.63 3.73 -12.86
CA ILE A 133 -27.27 4.92 -13.65
C ILE A 133 -26.89 6.09 -12.72
N GLN A 134 -27.67 6.33 -11.66
CA GLN A 134 -27.37 7.36 -10.67
C GLN A 134 -25.97 7.14 -10.07
N GLY A 135 -25.64 5.92 -9.67
CA GLY A 135 -24.32 5.59 -9.13
C GLY A 135 -23.19 5.93 -10.09
N LYS A 136 -23.34 5.56 -11.38
CA LYS A 136 -22.35 5.89 -12.43
C LYS A 136 -22.16 7.39 -12.60
N LEU A 137 -23.24 8.16 -12.63
CA LEU A 137 -23.20 9.62 -12.75
C LEU A 137 -22.51 10.26 -11.54
N GLN A 138 -22.84 9.83 -10.32
CA GLN A 138 -22.22 10.37 -9.11
C GLN A 138 -20.72 10.02 -9.04
N MET A 139 -20.32 8.81 -9.48
CA MET A 139 -18.91 8.42 -9.55
C MET A 139 -18.12 9.28 -10.54
N GLU A 140 -18.63 9.56 -11.74
CA GLU A 140 -17.96 10.46 -12.70
C GLU A 140 -17.77 11.88 -12.13
N ARG A 141 -18.72 12.34 -11.31
CA ARG A 141 -18.63 13.63 -10.61
C ARG A 141 -17.76 13.61 -9.34
N GLY A 142 -17.18 12.47 -8.98
CA GLY A 142 -16.35 12.33 -7.78
C GLY A 142 -17.13 12.22 -6.46
N ARG A 143 -18.46 12.04 -6.51
CA ARG A 143 -19.35 11.90 -5.34
C ARG A 143 -19.49 10.44 -4.94
N LEU A 144 -18.41 9.91 -4.39
CA LEU A 144 -18.25 8.47 -4.13
C LEU A 144 -19.21 7.91 -3.05
N PRO A 145 -19.50 8.61 -1.93
CA PRO A 145 -20.49 8.13 -0.96
C PRO A 145 -21.89 7.95 -1.57
N GLU A 146 -22.32 8.92 -2.38
CA GLU A 146 -23.61 8.89 -3.09
C GLU A 146 -23.64 7.79 -4.15
N ALA A 147 -22.53 7.59 -4.86
CA ALA A 147 -22.40 6.50 -5.82
C ALA A 147 -22.53 5.13 -5.14
N LEU A 148 -21.83 4.93 -4.02
CA LEU A 148 -21.90 3.71 -3.22
C LEU A 148 -23.32 3.44 -2.72
N ALA A 149 -24.00 4.45 -2.16
CA ALA A 149 -25.36 4.32 -1.68
C ALA A 149 -26.35 3.93 -2.79
N ALA A 150 -26.22 4.55 -3.98
CA ALA A 150 -27.07 4.22 -5.12
C ALA A 150 -26.86 2.76 -5.58
N TRP A 151 -25.61 2.28 -5.63
CA TRP A 151 -25.34 0.90 -6.02
C TRP A 151 -25.72 -0.14 -4.96
N GLN A 152 -25.67 0.20 -3.67
CA GLN A 152 -26.22 -0.65 -2.60
C GLN A 152 -27.73 -0.85 -2.78
N GLU A 153 -28.47 0.21 -3.09
CA GLU A 153 -29.91 0.12 -3.36
C GLU A 153 -30.19 -0.67 -4.65
N ALA A 154 -29.42 -0.44 -5.71
CA ALA A 154 -29.53 -1.20 -6.96
C ALA A 154 -29.26 -2.70 -6.74
N ALA A 155 -28.21 -3.05 -6.01
CA ALA A 155 -27.87 -4.43 -5.68
C ALA A 155 -28.99 -5.10 -4.88
N LYS A 156 -29.55 -4.43 -3.87
CA LYS A 156 -30.69 -4.95 -3.11
C LYS A 156 -31.87 -5.29 -4.03
N LEU A 157 -32.26 -4.36 -4.90
CA LEU A 157 -33.37 -4.54 -5.83
C LEU A 157 -33.11 -5.65 -6.87
N TYR A 158 -31.91 -5.73 -7.44
CA TYR A 158 -31.55 -6.82 -8.35
C TYR A 158 -31.54 -8.19 -7.66
N GLY A 159 -31.18 -8.25 -6.38
CA GLY A 159 -31.28 -9.46 -5.57
C GLY A 159 -32.73 -9.92 -5.38
N GLU A 160 -33.65 -9.00 -5.07
CA GLU A 160 -35.09 -9.27 -4.94
C GLU A 160 -35.73 -9.73 -6.26
N LEU A 161 -35.16 -9.30 -7.40
CA LEU A 161 -35.61 -9.66 -8.75
C LEU A 161 -34.95 -10.94 -9.32
N ASP A 162 -34.06 -11.59 -8.57
CA ASP A 162 -33.20 -12.71 -9.05
C ASP A 162 -32.39 -12.36 -10.33
N ALA A 163 -32.05 -11.07 -10.50
CA ALA A 163 -31.29 -10.56 -11.63
C ALA A 163 -29.77 -10.71 -11.39
N LYS A 164 -29.28 -11.95 -11.37
CA LYS A 164 -27.93 -12.32 -10.91
C LYS A 164 -26.78 -11.55 -11.59
N ASP A 165 -26.86 -11.33 -12.89
CA ASP A 165 -25.79 -10.66 -13.64
C ASP A 165 -25.73 -9.16 -13.31
N GLN A 166 -26.89 -8.51 -13.19
CA GLN A 166 -26.99 -7.10 -12.78
C GLN A 166 -26.62 -6.92 -11.31
N TRP A 167 -27.02 -7.86 -10.44
CA TRP A 167 -26.59 -7.89 -9.06
C TRP A 167 -25.07 -7.94 -8.95
N MET A 168 -24.41 -8.84 -9.70
CA MET A 168 -22.95 -8.95 -9.75
C MET A 168 -22.29 -7.67 -10.25
N GLN A 169 -22.83 -7.02 -11.28
CA GLN A 169 -22.34 -5.72 -11.75
C GLN A 169 -22.46 -4.63 -10.67
N ALA A 170 -23.56 -4.60 -9.91
CA ALA A 170 -23.73 -3.66 -8.81
C ALA A 170 -22.72 -3.92 -7.67
N GLN A 171 -22.33 -5.17 -7.41
CA GLN A 171 -21.24 -5.49 -6.45
C GLN A 171 -19.89 -4.96 -6.93
N ILE A 172 -19.59 -5.11 -8.22
CA ILE A 172 -18.37 -4.55 -8.83
C ILE A 172 -18.33 -3.03 -8.69
N HIS A 173 -19.45 -2.35 -8.99
CA HIS A 173 -19.50 -0.90 -8.86
C HIS A 173 -19.35 -0.43 -7.40
N GLN A 174 -19.99 -1.11 -6.44
CA GLN A 174 -19.77 -0.86 -5.01
C GLN A 174 -18.31 -1.02 -4.63
N SER A 175 -17.65 -2.09 -5.09
CA SER A 175 -16.22 -2.31 -4.86
C SER A 175 -15.36 -1.17 -5.39
N ARG A 176 -15.67 -0.61 -6.57
CA ARG A 176 -14.97 0.55 -7.13
C ARG A 176 -15.21 1.84 -6.33
N ALA A 177 -16.43 2.08 -5.86
CA ALA A 177 -16.72 3.20 -4.98
C ALA A 177 -15.97 3.08 -3.66
N LEU A 178 -15.97 1.88 -3.05
CA LEU A 178 -15.20 1.58 -1.85
C LEU A 178 -13.71 1.78 -2.08
N GLN A 179 -13.16 1.37 -3.22
CA GLN A 179 -11.76 1.62 -3.60
C GLN A 179 -11.43 3.12 -3.64
N GLY A 180 -12.31 3.95 -4.22
CA GLY A 180 -12.13 5.40 -4.27
C GLY A 180 -12.30 6.09 -2.91
N LEU A 181 -13.13 5.53 -2.02
CA LEU A 181 -13.28 5.97 -0.63
C LEU A 181 -12.17 5.45 0.29
N GLY A 182 -11.29 4.62 -0.24
CA GLY A 182 -10.22 4.03 0.53
C GLY A 182 -10.60 2.88 1.46
N LEU A 183 -11.64 2.14 1.13
CA LEU A 183 -12.15 1.04 1.91
C LEU A 183 -11.78 -0.30 1.24
N TYR A 184 -10.50 -0.51 0.92
CA TYR A 184 -10.03 -1.70 0.19
C TYR A 184 -10.39 -3.05 0.81
N PRO A 185 -10.29 -3.26 2.14
CA PRO A 185 -10.72 -4.51 2.75
C PRO A 185 -12.21 -4.80 2.48
N ARG A 186 -13.08 -3.78 2.61
CA ARG A 186 -14.51 -3.91 2.30
C ARG A 186 -14.75 -4.14 0.80
N ALA A 187 -13.97 -3.47 -0.06
CA ALA A 187 -14.06 -3.65 -1.51
C ALA A 187 -13.73 -5.10 -1.92
N CYS A 188 -12.75 -5.71 -1.25
CA CYS A 188 -12.34 -7.10 -1.42
C CYS A 188 -13.40 -8.07 -0.89
N GLU A 189 -13.88 -7.87 0.34
CA GLU A 189 -14.95 -8.69 0.94
C GLU A 189 -16.22 -8.67 0.07
N THR A 190 -16.57 -7.52 -0.49
CA THR A 190 -17.70 -7.36 -1.42
C THR A 190 -17.53 -8.25 -2.66
N LEU A 191 -16.34 -8.27 -3.27
CA LEU A 191 -16.05 -9.08 -4.46
C LEU A 191 -15.94 -10.57 -4.13
N LEU A 192 -15.26 -10.93 -3.04
CA LEU A 192 -15.14 -12.31 -2.57
C LEU A 192 -16.53 -12.89 -2.28
N GLY A 193 -17.34 -12.21 -1.49
CA GLY A 193 -18.70 -12.64 -1.19
C GLY A 193 -19.56 -12.79 -2.45
N ALA A 194 -19.37 -11.93 -3.45
CA ALA A 194 -20.08 -12.03 -4.72
C ALA A 194 -19.62 -13.22 -5.59
N LEU A 195 -18.34 -13.61 -5.51
CA LEU A 195 -17.76 -14.73 -6.27
C LEU A 195 -17.99 -16.09 -5.59
N THR A 196 -17.89 -16.15 -4.25
CA THR A 196 -17.92 -17.38 -3.47
C THR A 196 -19.26 -17.64 -2.77
N GLY A 197 -20.09 -16.61 -2.56
CA GLY A 197 -21.32 -16.71 -1.78
C GLY A 197 -21.09 -16.95 -0.29
N GLU A 198 -19.84 -16.83 0.19
CA GLU A 198 -19.45 -16.99 1.59
C GLU A 198 -18.91 -15.66 2.13
N SER A 199 -19.09 -15.43 3.43
CA SER A 199 -18.53 -14.26 4.11
C SER A 199 -17.06 -14.54 4.43
N LEU A 200 -16.18 -14.31 3.45
CA LEU A 200 -14.73 -14.46 3.59
C LEU A 200 -14.09 -13.16 4.08
N THR A 201 -13.02 -13.28 4.87
CA THR A 201 -12.13 -12.17 5.20
C THR A 201 -11.21 -11.87 4.03
N CYS A 202 -10.77 -10.61 3.87
CA CYS A 202 -9.82 -10.25 2.81
C CYS A 202 -8.34 -10.61 3.13
N ASP A 203 -8.08 -11.82 3.63
CA ASP A 203 -6.74 -12.38 3.78
C ASP A 203 -6.73 -13.65 2.92
N VAL A 204 -6.51 -13.48 1.62
CA VAL A 204 -6.72 -14.51 0.60
C VAL A 204 -5.45 -15.36 0.49
N ASP A 205 -5.55 -16.64 0.80
CA ASP A 205 -4.46 -17.60 0.68
C ASP A 205 -4.57 -18.48 -0.57
N ALA A 206 -3.59 -19.36 -0.79
CA ALA A 206 -3.57 -20.28 -1.94
C ALA A 206 -4.75 -21.29 -1.92
N GLY A 207 -5.27 -21.61 -0.73
CA GLY A 207 -6.45 -22.45 -0.56
C GLY A 207 -7.72 -21.75 -1.03
N ASP A 208 -7.89 -20.47 -0.67
CA ASP A 208 -9.00 -19.64 -1.14
C ASP A 208 -9.00 -19.48 -2.67
N VAL A 209 -7.82 -19.24 -3.25
CA VAL A 209 -7.65 -19.16 -4.71
C VAL A 209 -8.00 -20.49 -5.37
N SER A 210 -7.58 -21.62 -4.78
CA SER A 210 -7.91 -22.96 -5.26
C SER A 210 -9.42 -23.24 -5.20
N ALA A 211 -10.09 -22.81 -4.13
CA ALA A 211 -11.54 -22.92 -3.99
C ALA A 211 -12.27 -22.08 -5.05
N LEU A 212 -11.80 -20.85 -5.30
CA LEU A 212 -12.32 -19.99 -6.36
C LEU A 212 -12.15 -20.66 -7.74
N GLN A 213 -10.97 -21.21 -8.03
CA GLN A 213 -10.71 -21.94 -9.27
C GLN A 213 -11.66 -23.12 -9.45
N GLN A 214 -11.83 -23.96 -8.43
CA GLN A 214 -12.73 -25.12 -8.49
C GLN A 214 -14.18 -24.69 -8.77
N ARG A 215 -14.62 -23.58 -8.17
CA ARG A 215 -15.97 -23.04 -8.41
C ARG A 215 -16.15 -22.53 -9.83
N LEU A 216 -15.14 -21.85 -10.39
CA LEU A 216 -15.15 -21.38 -11.79
C LEU A 216 -15.18 -22.54 -12.79
N GLN A 217 -14.59 -23.68 -12.45
CA GLN A 217 -14.68 -24.90 -13.27
C GLN A 217 -16.07 -25.54 -13.21
N ASN A 218 -16.76 -25.45 -12.08
CA ASN A 218 -18.06 -26.09 -11.85
C ASN A 218 -19.27 -25.24 -12.27
N GLN A 219 -19.08 -23.97 -12.61
CA GLN A 219 -20.15 -23.05 -13.02
C GLN A 219 -19.97 -22.57 -14.45
N ALA A 220 -21.09 -22.27 -15.13
CA ALA A 220 -21.02 -21.64 -16.44
C ALA A 220 -20.38 -20.25 -16.33
N LEU A 221 -19.28 -20.04 -17.04
CA LEU A 221 -18.56 -18.77 -17.07
C LEU A 221 -19.45 -17.64 -17.61
N ARG A 222 -19.53 -16.55 -16.85
CA ARG A 222 -20.26 -15.33 -17.24
C ARG A 222 -19.35 -14.12 -17.18
N LEU A 223 -19.59 -13.16 -18.07
CA LEU A 223 -18.81 -11.94 -18.15
C LEU A 223 -18.73 -11.15 -16.82
N PRO A 224 -19.81 -10.96 -16.04
CA PRO A 224 -19.71 -10.30 -14.74
C PRO A 224 -18.76 -10.98 -13.76
N MET A 225 -18.63 -12.31 -13.82
CA MET A 225 -17.70 -13.05 -12.96
C MET A 225 -16.25 -12.73 -13.33
N VAL A 226 -15.92 -12.74 -14.62
CA VAL A 226 -14.57 -12.38 -15.12
C VAL A 226 -14.20 -10.95 -14.71
N ARG A 227 -15.15 -10.01 -14.83
CA ARG A 227 -14.92 -8.62 -14.40
C ARG A 227 -14.69 -8.49 -12.89
N ALA A 228 -15.46 -9.22 -12.08
CA ALA A 228 -15.25 -9.25 -10.63
C ALA A 228 -13.90 -9.86 -10.25
N ILE A 229 -13.44 -10.92 -10.94
CA ILE A 229 -12.11 -11.50 -10.75
C ILE A 229 -11.02 -10.49 -11.07
N ASN A 230 -11.14 -9.77 -12.19
CA ASN A 230 -10.20 -8.73 -12.56
C ASN A 230 -10.11 -7.62 -11.50
N ASP A 231 -11.26 -7.15 -11.01
CA ASP A 231 -11.33 -6.12 -9.96
C ASP A 231 -10.81 -6.66 -8.62
N LEU A 232 -11.03 -7.94 -8.30
CA LEU A 232 -10.51 -8.58 -7.08
C LEU A 232 -8.99 -8.63 -7.12
N GLY A 233 -8.40 -9.06 -8.25
CA GLY A 233 -6.96 -9.02 -8.44
C GLY A 233 -6.39 -7.61 -8.24
N ASN A 234 -7.05 -6.60 -8.80
CA ASN A 234 -6.65 -5.21 -8.58
C ASN A 234 -6.68 -4.81 -7.09
N VAL A 235 -7.74 -5.15 -6.37
CA VAL A 235 -7.85 -4.87 -4.93
C VAL A 235 -6.82 -5.64 -4.11
N LEU A 236 -6.54 -6.90 -4.43
CA LEU A 236 -5.52 -7.70 -3.76
C LEU A 236 -4.12 -7.13 -3.98
N ARG A 237 -3.81 -6.65 -5.19
CA ARG A 237 -2.55 -5.95 -5.49
C ARG A 237 -2.38 -4.70 -4.62
N VAL A 238 -3.45 -3.92 -4.48
CA VAL A 238 -3.51 -2.68 -3.68
C VAL A 238 -3.36 -3.00 -2.19
N LEU A 239 -4.03 -4.05 -1.72
CA LEU A 239 -3.81 -4.61 -0.39
C LEU A 239 -2.47 -5.34 -0.24
N GLY A 240 -1.62 -5.31 -1.28
CA GLY A 240 -0.30 -5.91 -1.42
C GLY A 240 -0.21 -7.40 -1.17
N GLN A 241 -1.30 -8.13 -1.41
CA GLN A 241 -1.34 -9.59 -1.55
C GLN A 241 -0.97 -9.92 -3.00
N LEU A 242 0.29 -9.65 -3.37
CA LEU A 242 0.73 -9.64 -4.79
C LEU A 242 0.67 -11.02 -5.43
N GLU A 243 1.01 -12.07 -4.69
CA GLU A 243 0.91 -13.45 -5.18
C GLU A 243 -0.55 -13.84 -5.44
N ALA A 244 -1.45 -13.61 -4.47
CA ALA A 244 -2.88 -13.85 -4.64
C ALA A 244 -3.45 -13.03 -5.82
N SER A 245 -3.02 -11.77 -5.98
CA SER A 245 -3.37 -10.95 -7.15
C SER A 245 -2.94 -11.59 -8.47
N GLU A 246 -1.67 -12.02 -8.59
CA GLU A 246 -1.17 -12.65 -9.82
C GLU A 246 -1.95 -13.94 -10.14
N GLN A 247 -2.22 -14.76 -9.12
CA GLN A 247 -2.98 -16.01 -9.28
C GLN A 247 -4.44 -15.74 -9.69
N VAL A 248 -5.15 -14.84 -8.99
CA VAL A 248 -6.55 -14.48 -9.29
C VAL A 248 -6.67 -13.87 -10.70
N LEU A 249 -5.77 -12.98 -11.09
CA LEU A 249 -5.75 -12.41 -12.43
C LEU A 249 -5.44 -13.46 -13.50
N SER A 250 -4.55 -14.42 -13.21
CA SER A 250 -4.26 -15.54 -14.12
C SER A 250 -5.49 -16.45 -14.32
N LEU A 251 -6.26 -16.71 -13.27
CA LEU A 251 -7.54 -17.41 -13.37
C LEU A 251 -8.55 -16.64 -14.24
N GLY A 252 -8.63 -15.32 -14.07
CA GLY A 252 -9.46 -14.45 -14.91
C GLY A 252 -9.06 -14.51 -16.38
N LEU A 253 -7.75 -14.56 -16.65
CA LEU A 253 -7.21 -14.67 -18.00
C LEU A 253 -7.56 -16.01 -18.68
N GLU A 254 -7.46 -17.12 -17.95
CA GLU A 254 -7.91 -18.42 -18.48
C GLU A 254 -9.42 -18.41 -18.76
N ALA A 255 -10.21 -17.81 -17.88
CA ALA A 255 -11.66 -17.73 -18.02
C ALA A 255 -12.08 -16.87 -19.22
N VAL A 256 -11.48 -15.70 -19.42
CA VAL A 256 -11.86 -14.78 -20.50
C VAL A 256 -11.45 -15.29 -21.88
N GLN A 257 -10.34 -16.04 -21.98
CA GLN A 257 -9.90 -16.67 -23.23
C GLN A 257 -10.92 -17.69 -23.74
N LYS A 258 -11.61 -18.39 -22.83
CA LYS A 258 -12.72 -19.29 -23.18
C LYS A 258 -13.95 -18.54 -23.70
N LEU A 259 -14.15 -17.29 -23.28
CA LEU A 259 -15.25 -16.43 -23.73
C LEU A 259 -14.93 -15.67 -25.03
N ASN A 260 -13.68 -15.70 -25.51
CA ASN A 260 -13.21 -14.99 -26.70
C ASN A 260 -13.53 -13.48 -26.69
N MET A 261 -13.24 -12.82 -25.56
CA MET A 261 -13.51 -11.40 -25.34
C MET A 261 -12.20 -10.58 -25.25
N PRO A 262 -11.64 -10.10 -26.37
CA PRO A 262 -10.29 -9.51 -26.40
C PRO A 262 -10.15 -8.23 -25.57
N GLU A 263 -11.20 -7.42 -25.45
CA GLU A 263 -11.18 -6.19 -24.63
C GLU A 263 -11.08 -6.52 -23.13
N GLU A 264 -11.77 -7.56 -22.67
CA GLU A 264 -11.70 -8.00 -21.27
C GLU A 264 -10.38 -8.72 -20.99
N GLU A 265 -9.85 -9.46 -21.98
CA GLU A 265 -8.50 -10.02 -21.91
C GLU A 265 -7.42 -8.93 -21.79
N ALA A 266 -7.57 -7.82 -22.51
CA ALA A 266 -6.66 -6.68 -22.41
C ALA A 266 -6.64 -6.08 -20.99
N LYS A 267 -7.78 -5.97 -20.31
CA LYS A 267 -7.86 -5.47 -18.92
C LYS A 267 -7.11 -6.38 -17.93
N LEU A 268 -7.19 -7.69 -18.13
CA LEU A 268 -6.46 -8.66 -17.31
C LEU A 268 -4.95 -8.57 -17.54
N TYR A 269 -4.47 -8.43 -18.79
CA TYR A 269 -3.05 -8.16 -19.05
C TYR A 269 -2.58 -6.84 -18.45
N LEU A 270 -3.39 -5.78 -18.53
CA LEU A 270 -3.09 -4.50 -17.90
C LEU A 270 -2.86 -4.67 -16.40
N ASN A 271 -3.77 -5.35 -15.69
CA ASN A 271 -3.67 -5.55 -14.25
C ASN A 271 -2.60 -6.56 -13.84
N LEU A 272 -2.29 -7.57 -14.67
CA LEU A 272 -1.12 -8.43 -14.49
C LEU A 272 0.18 -7.63 -14.63
N GLY A 273 0.24 -6.70 -15.59
CA GLY A 273 1.35 -5.76 -15.75
C GLY A 273 1.53 -4.88 -14.51
N ASN A 274 0.42 -4.34 -13.98
CA ASN A 274 0.41 -3.55 -12.75
C ASN A 274 0.88 -4.38 -11.54
N THR A 275 0.45 -5.64 -11.44
CA THR A 275 0.89 -6.56 -10.37
C THR A 275 2.37 -6.91 -10.50
N THR A 276 2.84 -7.18 -11.71
CA THR A 276 4.26 -7.45 -11.97
C THR A 276 5.14 -6.24 -11.63
N ARG A 277 4.69 -5.02 -11.98
CA ARG A 277 5.36 -3.77 -11.58
C ARG A 277 5.38 -3.62 -10.05
N ALA A 278 4.29 -3.96 -9.37
CA ALA A 278 4.20 -3.94 -7.92
C ALA A 278 5.22 -4.90 -7.27
N VAL A 279 5.36 -6.12 -7.81
CA VAL A 279 6.38 -7.08 -7.37
C VAL A 279 7.78 -6.51 -7.61
N ALA A 280 8.05 -5.98 -8.80
CA ALA A 280 9.36 -5.39 -9.14
C ALA A 280 9.78 -4.21 -8.25
N ASN A 281 8.82 -3.54 -7.60
CA ASN A 281 9.07 -2.42 -6.70
C ASN A 281 9.15 -2.85 -5.23
N GLN A 282 9.05 -4.15 -4.91
CA GLN A 282 9.27 -4.62 -3.56
C GLN A 282 10.74 -4.36 -3.14
N PRO A 283 10.99 -3.90 -1.90
CA PRO A 283 12.34 -3.60 -1.43
C PRO A 283 13.28 -4.80 -1.40
N THR A 284 12.72 -6.01 -1.34
CA THR A 284 13.44 -7.29 -1.29
C THR A 284 13.94 -7.74 -2.66
N VAL A 285 13.39 -7.20 -3.75
CA VAL A 285 13.76 -7.59 -5.11
C VAL A 285 15.08 -6.93 -5.50
N GLU A 286 16.06 -7.76 -5.86
CA GLU A 286 17.38 -7.29 -6.26
C GLU A 286 17.33 -6.47 -7.55
N ALA A 287 18.34 -5.61 -7.78
CA ALA A 287 18.37 -4.73 -8.96
C ALA A 287 18.29 -5.49 -10.30
N VAL A 288 18.90 -6.68 -10.39
CA VAL A 288 18.86 -7.51 -11.61
C VAL A 288 17.47 -8.10 -11.83
N GLU A 289 16.88 -8.71 -10.80
CA GLU A 289 15.53 -9.26 -10.85
C GLU A 289 14.48 -8.17 -11.15
N ARG A 290 14.65 -6.97 -10.56
CA ARG A 290 13.81 -5.80 -10.85
C ARG A 290 13.80 -5.43 -12.32
N LEU A 291 14.93 -5.54 -13.03
CA LEU A 291 15.00 -5.28 -14.47
C LEU A 291 14.26 -6.36 -15.28
N GLU A 292 14.36 -7.63 -14.88
CA GLU A 292 13.66 -8.74 -15.54
C GLU A 292 12.14 -8.65 -15.35
N LEU A 293 11.68 -8.48 -14.12
CA LEU A 293 10.28 -8.21 -13.80
C LEU A 293 9.81 -6.92 -14.48
N GLY A 294 10.70 -5.92 -14.55
CA GLY A 294 10.46 -4.68 -15.25
C GLY A 294 10.12 -4.91 -16.73
N GLN A 295 10.90 -5.75 -17.41
CA GLN A 295 10.66 -6.13 -18.80
C GLN A 295 9.40 -7.00 -18.97
N LYS A 296 9.11 -7.91 -18.04
CA LYS A 296 7.87 -8.70 -18.02
C LYS A 296 6.65 -7.78 -17.95
N ALA A 297 6.66 -6.77 -17.07
CA ALA A 297 5.59 -5.78 -16.96
C ALA A 297 5.39 -4.98 -18.25
N VAL A 298 6.47 -4.52 -18.89
CA VAL A 298 6.42 -3.84 -20.20
C VAL A 298 5.74 -4.72 -21.26
N GLY A 299 6.10 -6.00 -21.34
CA GLY A 299 5.49 -6.95 -22.28
C GLY A 299 3.98 -7.15 -22.05
N LEU A 300 3.54 -7.20 -20.79
CA LEU A 300 2.13 -7.29 -20.42
C LEU A 300 1.34 -6.05 -20.85
N TYR A 301 1.89 -4.84 -20.64
CA TYR A 301 1.27 -3.61 -21.11
C TYR A 301 1.18 -3.53 -22.63
N GLN A 302 2.23 -3.95 -23.36
CA GLN A 302 2.21 -3.99 -24.81
C GLN A 302 1.12 -4.95 -25.33
N LYS A 303 0.96 -6.11 -24.70
CA LYS A 303 -0.09 -7.07 -25.04
C LYS A 303 -1.49 -6.48 -24.79
N ALA A 304 -1.70 -5.85 -23.63
CA ALA A 304 -2.93 -5.14 -23.33
C ALA A 304 -3.26 -4.08 -24.39
N ALA A 305 -2.28 -3.22 -24.74
CA ALA A 305 -2.45 -2.15 -25.73
C ALA A 305 -2.74 -2.66 -27.14
N GLN A 306 -2.16 -3.79 -27.55
CA GLN A 306 -2.41 -4.41 -28.86
C GLN A 306 -3.82 -5.04 -28.95
N MET A 307 -4.28 -5.68 -27.88
CA MET A 307 -5.58 -6.38 -27.85
C MET A 307 -6.76 -5.42 -27.66
N ALA A 308 -6.54 -4.31 -26.96
CA ALA A 308 -7.55 -3.32 -26.62
C ALA A 308 -8.07 -2.52 -27.82
N GLY A 309 -7.38 -2.52 -28.97
CA GLY A 309 -7.69 -1.62 -30.09
C GLY A 309 -7.70 -0.14 -29.66
N ASN A 310 -8.52 0.71 -30.30
CA ASN A 310 -8.63 2.14 -29.96
C ASN A 310 -9.50 2.42 -28.71
N SER A 311 -9.43 1.58 -27.67
CA SER A 311 -10.22 1.75 -26.43
C SER A 311 -9.44 2.52 -25.36
N PRO A 312 -10.11 3.08 -24.33
CA PRO A 312 -9.43 3.71 -23.18
C PRO A 312 -8.40 2.79 -22.50
N ILE A 313 -8.57 1.47 -22.60
CA ILE A 313 -7.64 0.47 -22.06
C ILE A 313 -6.28 0.53 -22.76
N GLN A 314 -6.25 0.78 -24.08
CA GLN A 314 -4.99 0.94 -24.81
C GLN A 314 -4.20 2.14 -24.27
N MET A 315 -4.89 3.28 -24.10
CA MET A 315 -4.29 4.49 -23.55
C MET A 315 -3.71 4.22 -22.16
N GLN A 316 -4.49 3.60 -21.28
CA GLN A 316 -4.04 3.30 -19.91
C GLN A 316 -2.83 2.36 -19.90
N ALA A 317 -2.83 1.31 -20.75
CA ALA A 317 -1.70 0.40 -20.85
C ALA A 317 -0.42 1.10 -21.35
N GLN A 318 -0.53 1.97 -22.37
CA GLN A 318 0.62 2.72 -22.88
C GLN A 318 1.13 3.75 -21.87
N LEU A 319 0.26 4.41 -21.10
CA LEU A 319 0.66 5.33 -20.04
C LEU A 319 1.37 4.60 -18.89
N ASN A 320 0.87 3.43 -18.49
CA ASN A 320 1.53 2.60 -17.48
C ASN A 320 2.89 2.09 -17.97
N GLN A 321 2.99 1.71 -19.24
CA GLN A 321 4.24 1.36 -19.89
C GLN A 321 5.23 2.54 -19.90
N LEU A 322 4.79 3.73 -20.31
CA LEU A 322 5.64 4.93 -20.36
C LEU A 322 6.16 5.30 -18.97
N SER A 323 5.25 5.39 -17.99
CA SER A 323 5.59 5.66 -16.59
C SER A 323 6.64 4.68 -16.07
N TRP A 324 6.49 3.40 -16.39
CA TRP A 324 7.43 2.39 -15.93
C TRP A 324 8.78 2.42 -16.66
N LEU A 325 8.81 2.69 -17.97
CA LEU A 325 10.06 2.91 -18.70
C LEU A 325 10.87 4.08 -18.13
N VAL A 326 10.16 5.15 -17.74
CA VAL A 326 10.75 6.32 -17.07
C VAL A 326 11.33 5.95 -15.71
N ASP A 327 10.58 5.22 -14.88
CA ASP A 327 11.07 4.79 -13.56
C ASP A 327 12.28 3.82 -13.66
N LEU A 328 12.37 3.03 -14.74
CA LEU A 328 13.52 2.16 -15.04
C LEU A 328 14.72 2.90 -15.65
N GLY A 329 14.59 4.20 -15.96
CA GLY A 329 15.62 4.99 -16.64
C GLY A 329 15.85 4.59 -18.11
N LYS A 330 14.89 3.92 -18.75
CA LYS A 330 14.93 3.51 -20.17
C LYS A 330 14.51 4.65 -21.09
N TRP A 331 15.28 5.74 -21.09
CA TRP A 331 14.93 7.02 -21.71
C TRP A 331 14.62 6.94 -23.22
N SER A 332 15.37 6.14 -23.98
CA SER A 332 15.18 6.00 -25.44
C SER A 332 13.85 5.29 -25.79
N GLU A 333 13.53 4.22 -25.07
CA GLU A 333 12.26 3.50 -25.21
C GLU A 333 11.08 4.40 -24.78
N ALA A 334 11.25 5.15 -23.68
CA ALA A 334 10.26 6.11 -23.19
C ALA A 334 10.02 7.25 -24.20
N GLU A 335 11.07 7.83 -24.79
CA GLU A 335 10.92 8.88 -25.81
C GLU A 335 10.15 8.36 -27.04
N THR A 336 10.49 7.16 -27.50
CA THR A 336 9.83 6.53 -28.66
C THR A 336 8.33 6.34 -28.40
N LEU A 337 7.98 5.79 -27.22
CA LEU A 337 6.58 5.58 -26.84
C LEU A 337 5.85 6.91 -26.66
N TRP A 338 6.43 7.87 -25.94
CA TRP A 338 5.83 9.18 -25.73
C TRP A 338 5.49 9.87 -27.06
N ARG A 339 6.40 9.86 -28.04
CA ARG A 339 6.16 10.46 -29.37
C ARG A 339 5.02 9.81 -30.16
N SER A 340 4.64 8.58 -29.81
CA SER A 340 3.50 7.89 -30.41
C SER A 340 2.16 8.19 -29.72
N LEU A 341 2.19 8.80 -28.54
CA LEU A 341 0.99 9.15 -27.78
C LEU A 341 0.44 10.53 -28.19
N PRO A 342 -0.87 10.75 -28.04
CA PRO A 342 -1.45 12.08 -28.18
C PRO A 342 -0.81 13.07 -27.20
N PRO A 343 -0.59 14.33 -27.60
CA PRO A 343 -0.11 15.35 -26.69
C PRO A 343 -1.19 15.69 -25.65
N VAL A 344 -0.75 16.09 -24.45
CA VAL A 344 -1.66 16.52 -23.37
C VAL A 344 -2.62 17.60 -23.90
N GLY A 345 -3.92 17.43 -23.64
CA GLY A 345 -4.97 18.33 -24.12
C GLY A 345 -5.54 18.03 -25.51
N LYS A 346 -5.14 16.93 -26.18
CA LYS A 346 -5.67 16.53 -27.49
C LYS A 346 -5.90 15.03 -27.63
N ASP A 347 -7.00 14.65 -28.27
CA ASP A 347 -7.31 13.27 -28.70
C ASP A 347 -7.29 12.20 -27.58
N PHE A 348 -7.63 12.59 -26.36
CA PHE A 348 -7.88 11.66 -25.24
C PHE A 348 -9.36 11.26 -25.16
N PRO A 349 -9.66 10.08 -24.56
CA PRO A 349 -11.04 9.73 -24.20
C PRO A 349 -11.73 10.85 -23.41
N SER A 350 -13.04 10.94 -23.58
CA SER A 350 -13.86 11.94 -22.93
C SER A 350 -14.28 11.45 -21.52
N GLY A 351 -14.64 12.36 -20.59
CA GLY A 351 -15.02 12.02 -19.21
C GLY A 351 -13.85 11.96 -18.20
N GLY A 352 -14.14 11.53 -16.97
CA GLY A 352 -13.16 11.61 -15.86
C GLY A 352 -11.90 10.78 -16.10
N SER A 353 -12.04 9.56 -16.62
CA SER A 353 -10.91 8.66 -16.90
C SER A 353 -9.90 9.23 -17.90
N GLY A 354 -10.37 9.91 -18.95
CA GLY A 354 -9.50 10.54 -19.93
C GLY A 354 -8.83 11.82 -19.42
N LEU A 355 -9.46 12.55 -18.50
CA LEU A 355 -8.84 13.67 -17.80
C LEU A 355 -7.73 13.19 -16.86
N TYR A 356 -7.98 12.15 -16.06
CA TYR A 356 -6.95 11.52 -15.23
C TYR A 356 -5.78 10.98 -16.06
N ALA A 357 -6.05 10.34 -17.19
CA ALA A 357 -5.00 9.87 -18.10
C ALA A 357 -4.06 11.00 -18.56
N GLN A 358 -4.60 12.19 -18.81
CA GLN A 358 -3.83 13.37 -19.20
C GLN A 358 -2.98 13.93 -18.07
N VAL A 359 -3.51 13.94 -16.83
CA VAL A 359 -2.74 14.30 -15.63
C VAL A 359 -1.59 13.32 -15.43
N ASN A 360 -1.85 12.01 -15.51
CA ASN A 360 -0.84 10.96 -15.35
C ASN A 360 0.26 11.06 -16.41
N LEU A 361 -0.12 11.37 -17.66
CA LEU A 361 0.84 11.66 -18.73
C LEU A 361 1.68 12.88 -18.36
N ALA A 362 1.07 14.01 -18.00
CA ALA A 362 1.79 15.23 -17.66
C ALA A 362 2.80 15.02 -16.52
N GLN A 363 2.40 14.33 -15.45
CA GLN A 363 3.29 13.97 -14.34
C GLN A 363 4.47 13.08 -14.77
N THR A 364 4.23 12.13 -15.68
CA THR A 364 5.30 11.30 -16.26
C THR A 364 6.25 12.13 -17.13
N LEU A 365 5.71 13.07 -17.92
CA LEU A 365 6.50 13.96 -18.77
C LEU A 365 7.34 14.95 -17.95
N ILE A 366 6.88 15.38 -16.77
CA ILE A 366 7.69 16.18 -15.84
C ILE A 366 8.95 15.40 -15.44
N LYS A 367 8.82 14.13 -15.06
CA LYS A 367 9.98 13.27 -14.71
C LYS A 367 10.94 13.14 -15.90
N MET A 368 10.43 12.98 -17.12
CA MET A 368 11.26 12.92 -18.34
C MET A 368 11.96 14.25 -18.64
N ALA A 369 11.28 15.38 -18.46
CA ALA A 369 11.84 16.71 -18.67
C ALA A 369 12.96 17.03 -17.68
N GLN A 370 12.89 16.49 -16.45
CA GLN A 370 13.93 16.61 -15.42
C GLN A 370 15.07 15.59 -15.58
N SER A 371 14.95 14.62 -16.50
CA SER A 371 15.98 13.61 -16.75
C SER A 371 17.04 14.13 -17.73
N PRO A 372 18.15 13.39 -17.96
CA PRO A 372 19.13 13.74 -18.99
C PRO A 372 18.55 13.89 -20.40
N LEU A 373 17.35 13.37 -20.66
CA LEU A 373 16.63 13.54 -21.94
C LEU A 373 16.21 15.00 -22.17
N GLY A 374 15.79 15.71 -21.10
CA GLY A 374 15.38 17.11 -21.15
C GLY A 374 14.17 17.41 -22.05
N LYS A 375 13.32 16.41 -22.35
CA LYS A 375 12.16 16.53 -23.24
C LYS A 375 10.93 15.78 -22.71
N PRO A 376 9.69 16.23 -23.00
CA PRO A 376 9.35 17.53 -23.61
C PRO A 376 9.74 18.73 -22.74
N SER A 377 9.61 19.94 -23.27
CA SER A 377 9.88 21.15 -22.48
C SER A 377 8.78 21.37 -21.43
N LEU A 378 9.12 21.92 -20.25
CA LEU A 378 8.11 22.24 -19.23
C LEU A 378 6.99 23.17 -19.75
N PRO A 379 7.27 24.20 -20.59
CA PRO A 379 6.20 25.02 -21.18
C PRO A 379 5.23 24.25 -22.08
N GLU A 380 5.70 23.26 -22.83
CA GLU A 380 4.85 22.41 -23.68
C GLU A 380 3.85 21.61 -22.83
N ILE A 381 4.29 21.12 -21.66
CA ILE A 381 3.42 20.39 -20.73
C ILE A 381 2.37 21.34 -20.12
N ILE A 382 2.76 22.57 -19.76
CA ILE A 382 1.84 23.60 -19.24
C ILE A 382 0.75 23.92 -20.26
N GLU A 383 1.12 24.21 -21.51
CA GLU A 383 0.16 24.53 -22.58
C GLU A 383 -0.85 23.40 -22.80
N GLY A 384 -0.41 22.14 -22.66
CA GLY A 384 -1.28 20.98 -22.66
C GLY A 384 -2.30 21.03 -21.52
N LEU A 385 -1.85 21.19 -20.28
CA LEU A 385 -2.72 21.21 -19.09
C LEU A 385 -3.71 22.37 -19.06
N ASP A 386 -3.34 23.54 -19.60
CA ASP A 386 -4.26 24.69 -19.73
C ASP A 386 -5.51 24.34 -20.56
N ARG A 387 -5.42 23.39 -21.49
CA ARG A 387 -6.55 22.88 -22.29
C ARG A 387 -7.39 21.83 -21.54
N VAL A 388 -6.82 21.18 -20.52
CA VAL A 388 -7.47 20.11 -19.74
C VAL A 388 -8.36 20.67 -18.64
N LEU A 389 -7.98 21.81 -18.05
CA LEU A 389 -8.68 22.41 -16.91
C LEU A 389 -10.15 22.79 -17.21
N PRO A 390 -10.51 23.43 -18.36
CA PRO A 390 -11.90 23.81 -18.61
C PRO A 390 -12.86 22.60 -18.74
N PRO A 391 -12.55 21.53 -19.51
CA PRO A 391 -13.34 20.30 -19.49
C PRO A 391 -13.49 19.67 -18.10
N ALA A 392 -12.45 19.69 -17.27
CA ALA A 392 -12.53 19.19 -15.90
C ALA A 392 -13.49 20.01 -15.02
N ARG A 393 -13.53 21.34 -15.18
CA ARG A 393 -14.50 22.20 -14.49
C ARG A 393 -15.93 21.97 -14.94
N ILE A 394 -16.16 21.66 -16.23
CA ILE A 394 -17.48 21.28 -16.74
C ILE A 394 -17.95 19.96 -16.12
N LEU A 395 -17.04 18.98 -15.98
CA LEU A 395 -17.33 17.72 -15.27
C LEU A 395 -17.68 17.95 -13.79
N GLY A 396 -17.06 18.95 -13.17
CA GLY A 396 -17.28 19.31 -11.76
C GLY A 396 -16.67 18.31 -10.76
N ASN A 397 -15.73 17.47 -11.23
CA ASN A 397 -15.02 16.53 -10.38
C ASN A 397 -13.85 17.26 -9.68
N GLN A 398 -14.05 17.59 -8.39
CA GLN A 398 -13.11 18.38 -7.59
C GLN A 398 -11.71 17.75 -7.48
N PRO A 399 -11.56 16.43 -7.19
CA PRO A 399 -10.26 15.76 -7.21
C PRO A 399 -9.46 15.94 -8.50
N ILE A 400 -10.08 15.77 -9.68
CA ILE A 400 -9.40 15.94 -10.97
C ILE A 400 -8.91 17.39 -11.14
N ILE A 401 -9.77 18.36 -10.81
CA ILE A 401 -9.42 19.79 -10.91
C ILE A 401 -8.22 20.09 -10.00
N ALA A 402 -8.23 19.58 -8.77
CA ALA A 402 -7.13 19.76 -7.83
C ALA A 402 -5.81 19.18 -8.36
N HIS A 403 -5.80 17.97 -8.93
CA HIS A 403 -4.59 17.38 -9.50
C HIS A 403 -4.06 18.12 -10.73
N ILE A 404 -4.94 18.68 -11.57
CA ILE A 404 -4.51 19.53 -12.69
C ILE A 404 -3.81 20.78 -12.15
N LEU A 405 -4.42 21.46 -11.18
CA LEU A 405 -3.87 22.68 -10.56
C LEU A 405 -2.57 22.40 -9.79
N GLU A 406 -2.51 21.28 -9.05
CA GLU A 406 -1.30 20.77 -8.39
C GLU A 406 -0.16 20.60 -9.40
N THR A 407 -0.42 19.89 -10.50
CA THR A 407 0.56 19.62 -11.55
C THR A 407 1.01 20.90 -12.27
N GLN A 408 0.10 21.82 -12.56
CA GLN A 408 0.45 23.14 -13.09
C GLN A 408 1.30 23.93 -12.09
N GLY A 409 0.92 23.95 -10.81
CA GLY A 409 1.69 24.59 -9.73
C GLY A 409 3.11 24.05 -9.65
N ARG A 410 3.29 22.72 -9.73
CA ARG A 410 4.60 22.05 -9.75
C ARG A 410 5.42 22.45 -10.97
N LEU A 411 4.80 22.56 -12.15
CA LEU A 411 5.51 23.01 -13.36
C LEU A 411 6.03 24.45 -13.21
N TRP A 412 5.25 25.34 -12.59
CA TRP A 412 5.69 26.71 -12.31
C TRP A 412 6.74 26.78 -11.20
N GLU A 413 6.64 25.91 -10.19
CA GLU A 413 7.67 25.71 -9.14
C GLU A 413 9.02 25.37 -9.79
N LEU A 414 9.03 24.40 -10.71
CA LEU A 414 10.23 23.97 -11.45
C LEU A 414 10.80 25.05 -12.38
N GLN A 415 9.99 26.00 -12.84
CA GLN A 415 10.44 27.16 -13.62
C GLN A 415 10.89 28.35 -12.75
N GLY A 416 10.82 28.22 -11.41
CA GLY A 416 11.16 29.30 -10.48
C GLY A 416 10.11 30.42 -10.40
N GLN A 417 8.93 30.24 -10.99
CA GLN A 417 7.81 31.19 -10.93
C GLN A 417 6.97 30.95 -9.67
N LEU A 418 7.59 31.17 -8.51
CA LEU A 418 7.10 30.74 -7.20
C LEU A 418 5.73 31.33 -6.82
N ASP A 419 5.46 32.59 -7.18
CA ASP A 419 4.16 33.23 -6.87
C ASP A 419 3.00 32.60 -7.67
N LYS A 420 3.24 32.25 -8.94
CA LYS A 420 2.25 31.55 -9.77
C LYS A 420 2.03 30.13 -9.25
N ALA A 421 3.11 29.44 -8.88
CA ALA A 421 3.05 28.12 -8.27
C ALA A 421 2.22 28.14 -6.98
N ALA A 422 2.47 29.11 -6.10
CA ALA A 422 1.73 29.28 -4.86
C ALA A 422 0.25 29.60 -5.12
N ALA A 423 -0.08 30.47 -6.08
CA ALA A 423 -1.45 30.82 -6.42
C ALA A 423 -2.26 29.59 -6.87
N LEU A 424 -1.72 28.80 -7.81
CA LEU A 424 -2.37 27.58 -8.30
C LEU A 424 -2.52 26.51 -7.21
N THR A 425 -1.51 26.37 -6.36
CA THR A 425 -1.54 25.37 -5.26
C THR A 425 -2.58 25.77 -4.19
N ASN A 426 -2.72 27.06 -3.88
CA ASN A 426 -3.77 27.56 -2.99
C ASN A 426 -5.17 27.44 -3.62
N GLU A 427 -5.28 27.66 -4.92
CA GLU A 427 -6.54 27.42 -5.65
C GLU A 427 -6.94 25.95 -5.55
N ALA A 428 -6.00 25.02 -5.75
CA ALA A 428 -6.24 23.59 -5.58
C ALA A 428 -6.75 23.26 -4.16
N LEU A 429 -6.12 23.80 -3.11
CA LEU A 429 -6.56 23.62 -1.72
C LEU A 429 -7.97 24.20 -1.45
N THR A 430 -8.40 25.18 -2.23
CA THR A 430 -9.76 25.74 -2.13
C THR A 430 -10.78 24.82 -2.80
N VAL A 431 -10.39 24.14 -3.89
CA VAL A 431 -11.25 23.19 -4.61
C VAL A 431 -11.49 21.91 -3.81
N VAL A 432 -10.48 21.45 -3.07
CA VAL A 432 -10.53 20.24 -2.23
C VAL A 432 -10.27 20.58 -0.77
N PRO A 433 -11.32 20.87 0.03
CA PRO A 433 -11.16 21.20 1.45
C PRO A 433 -10.42 20.08 2.21
N GLN A 434 -9.52 20.47 3.12
CA GLN A 434 -8.61 19.54 3.82
C GLN A 434 -9.32 18.38 4.53
N LEU A 435 -10.52 18.62 5.09
CA LEU A 435 -11.30 17.61 5.82
C LEU A 435 -12.05 16.64 4.92
N GLU A 436 -12.34 17.05 3.68
CA GLU A 436 -13.08 16.23 2.70
C GLU A 436 -12.13 15.41 1.82
N HIS A 437 -10.94 15.96 1.55
CA HIS A 437 -9.92 15.36 0.67
C HIS A 437 -8.52 15.39 1.30
N PRO A 438 -8.35 14.82 2.50
CA PRO A 438 -7.06 14.80 3.19
C PRO A 438 -5.94 14.14 2.36
N GLU A 439 -6.27 13.17 1.49
CA GLU A 439 -5.35 12.45 0.59
C GLU A 439 -4.72 13.32 -0.52
N ILE A 440 -5.35 14.44 -0.88
CA ILE A 440 -4.80 15.42 -1.83
C ILE A 440 -4.20 16.61 -1.07
N ALA A 441 -4.85 17.03 0.02
CA ALA A 441 -4.49 18.22 0.77
C ALA A 441 -3.06 18.19 1.33
N TYR A 442 -2.59 17.05 1.85
CA TYR A 442 -1.23 16.96 2.39
C TYR A 442 -0.16 17.18 1.30
N GLN A 443 -0.43 16.75 0.07
CA GLN A 443 0.50 16.91 -1.06
C GLN A 443 0.59 18.38 -1.50
N LEU A 444 -0.56 19.06 -1.52
CA LEU A 444 -0.64 20.50 -1.82
C LEU A 444 0.06 21.34 -0.74
N LEU A 445 -0.11 20.98 0.53
CA LEU A 445 0.60 21.62 1.64
C LEU A 445 2.11 21.37 1.56
N TRP A 446 2.53 20.15 1.23
CA TRP A 446 3.93 19.86 0.97
C TRP A 446 4.51 20.71 -0.16
N GLN A 447 3.77 20.86 -1.27
CA GLN A 447 4.15 21.74 -2.38
C GLN A 447 4.26 23.21 -1.95
N LEU A 448 3.30 23.73 -1.17
CA LEU A 448 3.40 25.08 -0.61
C LEU A 448 4.62 25.22 0.31
N GLY A 449 4.93 24.20 1.11
CA GLY A 449 6.13 24.14 1.95
C GLY A 449 7.41 24.32 1.13
N ARG A 450 7.57 23.54 0.05
CA ARG A 450 8.71 23.68 -0.88
C ARG A 450 8.77 25.04 -1.55
N ILE A 451 7.63 25.58 -1.99
CA ILE A 451 7.55 26.90 -2.62
C ILE A 451 7.98 28.00 -1.64
N ARG A 452 7.48 27.98 -0.39
CA ARG A 452 7.90 28.93 0.66
C ARG A 452 9.39 28.82 0.97
N GLN A 453 9.90 27.59 1.05
CA GLN A 453 11.33 27.36 1.23
C GLN A 453 12.15 27.97 0.08
N ALA A 454 11.73 27.79 -1.17
CA ALA A 454 12.38 28.37 -2.34
C ALA A 454 12.28 29.92 -2.37
N GLN A 455 11.23 30.50 -1.80
CA GLN A 455 11.07 31.95 -1.60
C GLN A 455 11.96 32.50 -0.45
N GLY A 456 12.59 31.62 0.34
CA GLY A 456 13.35 32.01 1.53
C GLY A 456 12.51 32.21 2.79
N ASP A 457 11.19 31.97 2.72
CA ASP A 457 10.27 32.00 3.87
C ASP A 457 10.30 30.66 4.62
N ARG A 458 11.31 30.52 5.49
CA ARG A 458 11.52 29.28 6.25
C ARG A 458 10.39 28.98 7.23
N GLU A 459 9.90 29.97 7.96
CA GLU A 459 8.85 29.75 8.97
C GLU A 459 7.51 29.44 8.30
N GLY A 460 7.19 30.09 7.18
CA GLY A 460 6.04 29.72 6.35
C GLY A 460 6.16 28.32 5.77
N ALA A 461 7.36 27.90 5.35
CA ALA A 461 7.60 26.53 4.92
C ALA A 461 7.31 25.54 6.05
N ILE A 462 7.94 25.71 7.22
CA ILE A 462 7.72 24.87 8.41
C ILE A 462 6.22 24.77 8.75
N GLY A 463 5.48 25.88 8.68
CA GLY A 463 4.03 25.89 8.89
C GLY A 463 3.26 24.96 7.96
N HIS A 464 3.54 24.98 6.66
CA HIS A 464 2.88 24.09 5.70
C HIS A 464 3.32 22.63 5.83
N TYR A 465 4.61 22.37 6.10
CA TYR A 465 5.10 21.01 6.37
C TYR A 465 4.44 20.41 7.63
N ASN A 466 4.26 21.20 8.69
CA ASN A 466 3.56 20.74 9.89
C ASN A 466 2.11 20.34 9.58
N GLN A 467 1.38 21.18 8.84
CA GLN A 467 0.00 20.85 8.44
C GLN A 467 -0.03 19.57 7.58
N ALA A 468 0.92 19.39 6.66
CA ALA A 468 1.02 18.16 5.87
C ALA A 468 1.24 16.93 6.76
N VAL A 469 2.17 17.01 7.72
CA VAL A 469 2.44 15.94 8.69
C VAL A 469 1.22 15.65 9.59
N GLU A 470 0.50 16.68 10.03
CA GLU A 470 -0.74 16.53 10.82
C GLU A 470 -1.86 15.84 10.03
N ILE A 471 -2.04 16.17 8.74
CA ILE A 471 -3.01 15.48 7.88
C ILE A 471 -2.59 14.02 7.68
N ILE A 472 -1.33 13.75 7.32
CA ILE A 472 -0.82 12.38 7.19
C ILE A 472 -1.02 11.61 8.50
N ALA A 473 -0.79 12.28 9.63
CA ALA A 473 -0.97 11.71 10.95
C ALA A 473 -2.42 11.29 11.22
N SER A 474 -3.39 12.11 10.81
CA SER A 474 -4.83 11.83 10.92
C SER A 474 -5.28 10.70 9.99
N LEU A 475 -4.59 10.54 8.87
CA LEU A 475 -4.86 9.51 7.88
C LEU A 475 -4.30 8.14 8.30
N ARG A 476 -3.51 7.99 9.37
CA ARG A 476 -2.69 6.78 9.63
C ARG A 476 -3.43 5.43 9.63
N GLY A 477 -4.73 5.37 9.96
CA GLY A 477 -5.54 4.15 9.78
C GLY A 477 -6.09 3.93 8.36
N ASP A 478 -6.26 5.01 7.61
CA ASP A 478 -6.94 5.05 6.30
C ASP A 478 -5.97 5.32 5.13
N LEU A 479 -4.75 5.85 5.34
CA LEU A 479 -3.80 6.23 4.28
C LEU A 479 -3.33 5.01 3.50
N VAL A 480 -3.09 3.90 4.21
CA VAL A 480 -2.75 2.62 3.61
C VAL A 480 -3.95 2.02 2.89
N ALA A 481 -5.17 2.46 3.23
CA ALA A 481 -6.40 2.02 2.62
C ALA A 481 -6.93 2.98 1.54
N VAL A 482 -6.40 4.21 1.37
CA VAL A 482 -7.06 5.28 0.57
C VAL A 482 -6.47 5.51 -0.82
N ASN A 483 -5.18 5.28 -1.07
CA ASN A 483 -4.61 5.67 -2.36
C ASN A 483 -3.62 4.64 -2.93
N PRO A 484 -3.93 3.96 -4.06
CA PRO A 484 -3.04 3.00 -4.71
C PRO A 484 -1.73 3.64 -5.19
N ASP A 485 -1.74 4.93 -5.53
CA ASP A 485 -0.56 5.66 -5.99
C ASP A 485 0.36 6.07 -4.82
N VAL A 486 -0.20 6.23 -3.61
CA VAL A 486 0.57 6.41 -2.35
C VAL A 486 1.10 5.07 -1.84
N GLN A 487 0.36 3.98 -2.03
CA GLN A 487 0.75 2.62 -1.60
C GLN A 487 2.04 2.10 -2.24
N PHE A 488 2.40 2.56 -3.45
CA PHE A 488 3.65 2.14 -4.10
C PHE A 488 4.84 3.06 -3.83
N SER A 489 4.67 4.10 -2.99
CA SER A 489 5.67 5.16 -2.94
C SER A 489 5.73 5.92 -1.61
N PHE A 490 5.44 5.29 -0.46
CA PHE A 490 5.69 5.92 0.87
C PHE A 490 7.06 6.62 0.91
N ARG A 491 8.11 5.96 0.39
CA ARG A 491 9.47 6.50 0.26
C ARG A 491 9.60 7.76 -0.60
N SER A 492 8.78 7.92 -1.63
CA SER A 492 8.87 9.06 -2.56
C SER A 492 7.75 10.09 -2.40
N SER A 493 6.74 9.82 -1.57
CA SER A 493 5.57 10.69 -1.40
C SER A 493 5.29 11.12 0.04
N VAL A 494 5.71 10.33 1.03
CA VAL A 494 5.41 10.59 2.46
C VAL A 494 6.69 10.84 3.25
N GLU A 495 7.64 9.91 3.20
CA GLU A 495 8.93 10.02 3.90
C GLU A 495 9.66 11.35 3.65
N PRO A 496 9.72 11.89 2.41
CA PRO A 496 10.40 13.16 2.15
C PRO A 496 9.79 14.33 2.92
N ILE A 497 8.49 14.32 3.18
CA ILE A 497 7.78 15.40 3.88
C ILE A 497 8.31 15.53 5.32
N TYR A 498 8.43 14.41 6.02
CA TYR A 498 8.98 14.36 7.38
C TYR A 498 10.45 14.78 7.40
N ARG A 499 11.26 14.23 6.49
CA ARG A 499 12.71 14.52 6.44
C ARG A 499 13.00 15.97 6.05
N GLU A 500 12.24 16.54 5.12
CA GLU A 500 12.37 17.94 4.72
C GLU A 500 11.96 18.88 5.87
N LEU A 501 10.90 18.56 6.61
CA LEU A 501 10.54 19.28 7.83
C LEU A 501 11.66 19.24 8.86
N VAL A 502 12.22 18.06 9.17
CA VAL A 502 13.35 17.94 10.11
C VAL A 502 14.56 18.72 9.61
N SER A 503 14.87 18.64 8.31
CA SER A 503 15.96 19.41 7.69
C SER A 503 15.74 20.92 7.87
N LEU A 504 14.51 21.41 7.70
CA LEU A 504 14.14 22.80 7.94
C LEU A 504 14.21 23.19 9.41
N LEU A 505 13.91 22.30 10.36
CA LEU A 505 14.01 22.59 11.78
C LEU A 505 15.48 22.69 12.22
N LEU A 506 16.33 21.79 11.72
CA LEU A 506 17.74 21.64 12.12
C LEU A 506 18.75 22.41 11.25
N LYS A 507 18.30 23.21 10.27
CA LYS A 507 19.20 23.96 9.37
C LYS A 507 20.04 25.04 10.04
N GLU A 508 19.62 25.55 11.20
CA GLU A 508 20.41 26.51 11.97
C GLU A 508 21.61 25.82 12.64
N LYS A 509 22.75 26.51 12.75
CA LYS A 509 23.92 25.96 13.48
C LYS A 509 23.62 25.69 14.95
N SER A 510 22.65 26.40 15.53
CA SER A 510 22.22 26.22 16.92
C SER A 510 20.69 26.38 16.99
N PRO A 511 19.92 25.34 16.61
CA PRO A 511 18.47 25.38 16.65
C PRO A 511 17.96 25.63 18.07
N SER A 512 16.79 26.27 18.20
CA SER A 512 16.14 26.45 19.51
C SER A 512 15.74 25.10 20.11
N GLN A 513 15.57 25.04 21.43
CA GLN A 513 15.10 23.82 22.11
C GLN A 513 13.73 23.36 21.59
N ASP A 514 12.84 24.28 21.21
CA ASP A 514 11.55 23.93 20.63
C ASP A 514 11.70 23.28 19.25
N LYS A 515 12.61 23.80 18.39
CA LYS A 515 12.91 23.18 17.10
C LYS A 515 13.56 21.80 17.26
N LEU A 516 14.43 21.61 18.25
CA LEU A 516 15.03 20.29 18.56
C LEU A 516 13.97 19.29 19.02
N LYS A 517 13.06 19.70 19.93
CA LYS A 517 11.94 18.86 20.37
C LYS A 517 11.02 18.49 19.22
N GLN A 518 10.70 19.45 18.35
CA GLN A 518 9.85 19.21 17.18
C GLN A 518 10.52 18.29 16.15
N ALA A 519 11.82 18.45 15.89
CA ALA A 519 12.57 17.57 15.00
C ALA A 519 12.56 16.12 15.52
N ARG A 520 12.75 15.94 16.84
CA ARG A 520 12.65 14.65 17.53
C ARG A 520 11.25 14.03 17.37
N GLN A 521 10.20 14.79 17.64
CA GLN A 521 8.81 14.33 17.47
C GLN A 521 8.48 13.97 16.01
N THR A 522 9.00 14.75 15.06
CA THR A 522 8.76 14.54 13.62
C THR A 522 9.42 13.26 13.13
N ILE A 523 10.68 13.00 13.53
CA ILE A 523 11.34 11.75 13.11
C ILE A 523 10.69 10.53 13.76
N GLU A 524 10.22 10.62 15.00
CA GLU A 524 9.47 9.55 15.66
C GLU A 524 8.12 9.29 14.97
N ALA A 525 7.41 10.35 14.58
CA ALA A 525 6.18 10.22 13.81
C ALA A 525 6.42 9.54 12.45
N LEU A 526 7.57 9.79 11.80
CA LEU A 526 7.98 9.07 10.61
C LEU A 526 8.17 7.58 10.89
N GLN A 527 8.86 7.20 11.98
CA GLN A 527 9.07 5.77 12.30
C GLN A 527 7.75 5.04 12.54
N LEU A 528 6.80 5.67 13.22
CA LEU A 528 5.46 5.12 13.40
C LEU A 528 4.72 4.99 12.06
N ALA A 529 4.79 6.01 11.20
CA ALA A 529 4.18 5.95 9.87
C ALA A 529 4.81 4.85 8.99
N GLU A 530 6.11 4.58 9.11
CA GLU A 530 6.78 3.46 8.44
C GLU A 530 6.26 2.11 8.92
N LEU A 531 6.02 1.96 10.22
CA LEU A 531 5.47 0.74 10.83
C LEU A 531 4.01 0.51 10.45
N ASP A 532 3.18 1.55 10.48
CA ASP A 532 1.78 1.47 10.03
C ASP A 532 1.70 1.08 8.55
N ASN A 533 2.56 1.68 7.71
CA ASN A 533 2.69 1.32 6.30
C ASN A 533 3.17 -0.14 6.12
N PHE A 534 4.10 -0.61 6.95
CA PHE A 534 4.57 -2.00 6.93
C PHE A 534 3.44 -3.00 7.24
N PHE A 535 2.63 -2.70 8.26
CA PHE A 535 1.54 -3.58 8.68
C PHE A 535 0.23 -3.43 7.93
N ARG A 536 0.06 -2.31 7.24
CA ARG A 536 -1.20 -1.91 6.63
C ARG A 536 -2.35 -1.81 7.64
N ASP A 537 -2.02 -1.38 8.84
CA ASP A 537 -2.93 -1.24 9.97
C ASP A 537 -2.34 -0.23 10.96
N ALA A 538 -3.19 0.49 11.68
CA ALA A 538 -2.74 1.38 12.75
C ALA A 538 -2.26 0.52 13.93
N CYS A 539 -0.97 0.62 14.28
CA CYS A 539 -0.45 -0.09 15.44
C CYS A 539 -1.17 0.35 16.73
N ALA A 540 -1.45 -0.61 17.61
CA ALA A 540 -2.36 -0.51 18.74
C ALA A 540 -2.12 0.69 19.71
N ASP A 541 -3.23 1.18 20.28
CA ASP A 541 -3.30 2.17 21.37
C ASP A 541 -2.56 1.68 22.63
N ALA A 542 -1.26 1.92 22.69
CA ALA A 542 -0.43 1.69 23.86
C ALA A 542 -0.52 2.87 24.84
N GLU A 543 -0.61 2.62 26.15
CA GLU A 543 -0.32 3.65 27.15
C GLU A 543 1.20 3.82 27.22
N VAL A 544 1.66 5.00 26.81
CA VAL A 544 3.07 5.28 26.56
C VAL A 544 3.64 6.25 27.60
N LYS A 545 4.86 6.01 28.09
CA LYS A 545 5.64 6.99 28.88
C LYS A 545 6.87 7.51 28.14
N PRO A 546 7.22 8.81 28.29
CA PRO A 546 8.48 9.37 27.79
C PRO A 546 9.68 8.67 28.44
N ILE A 547 10.65 8.25 27.62
CA ILE A 547 11.89 7.59 28.08
C ILE A 547 12.65 8.40 29.14
N ASP A 548 12.69 9.73 29.00
CA ASP A 548 13.42 10.62 29.92
C ASP A 548 12.91 10.52 31.38
N GLU A 549 11.72 9.93 31.60
CA GLU A 549 11.11 9.67 32.92
C GLU A 549 11.31 8.22 33.42
N ILE A 550 11.78 7.32 32.57
CA ILE A 550 11.88 5.87 32.85
C ILE A 550 13.20 5.52 33.55
N ASP A 551 14.33 5.97 33.00
CA ASP A 551 15.68 5.68 33.52
C ASP A 551 16.52 6.97 33.59
N PRO A 552 16.83 7.48 34.80
CA PRO A 552 17.64 8.69 34.96
C PRO A 552 19.12 8.51 34.60
N GLN A 553 19.58 7.28 34.34
CA GLN A 553 20.94 6.94 33.90
C GLN A 553 21.01 6.53 32.42
N ALA A 554 19.92 6.67 31.66
CA ALA A 554 19.88 6.44 30.22
C ALA A 554 19.94 7.76 29.43
N ALA A 555 20.81 7.82 28.42
CA ALA A 555 20.78 8.87 27.40
C ALA A 555 20.17 8.34 26.10
N VAL A 556 19.39 9.18 25.41
CA VAL A 556 18.74 8.82 24.14
C VAL A 556 19.42 9.52 22.96
N ILE A 557 19.80 8.76 21.95
CA ILE A 557 20.53 9.24 20.77
C ILE A 557 19.67 9.06 19.53
N TYR A 558 19.47 10.17 18.80
CA TYR A 558 18.70 10.26 17.55
C TYR A 558 19.64 10.56 16.38
N PRO A 559 20.24 9.55 15.76
CA PRO A 559 20.83 9.74 14.46
C PRO A 559 19.72 9.96 13.42
N ILE A 560 19.77 11.06 12.69
CA ILE A 560 18.78 11.43 11.67
C ILE A 560 19.52 11.63 10.35
N ILE A 561 19.22 10.78 9.37
CA ILE A 561 19.83 10.81 8.05
C ILE A 561 19.03 11.76 7.16
N LEU A 562 19.61 12.92 6.84
CA LEU A 562 19.05 13.85 5.87
C LEU A 562 19.78 13.71 4.52
N ALA A 563 19.21 14.29 3.47
CA ALA A 563 19.75 14.17 2.11
C ALA A 563 21.22 14.61 2.00
N ASP A 564 21.60 15.65 2.73
CA ASP A 564 22.90 16.32 2.66
C ASP A 564 23.79 16.16 3.91
N ARG A 565 23.26 15.63 5.02
CA ARG A 565 23.96 15.53 6.31
C ARG A 565 23.37 14.50 7.25
N LEU A 566 24.16 14.08 8.23
CA LEU A 566 23.72 13.35 9.41
C LEU A 566 23.56 14.32 10.57
N GLU A 567 22.38 14.37 11.17
CA GLU A 567 22.13 15.10 12.40
C GLU A 567 22.07 14.14 13.58
N VAL A 568 22.57 14.55 14.74
CA VAL A 568 22.37 13.82 15.98
C VAL A 568 21.74 14.74 17.01
N VAL A 569 20.58 14.34 17.52
CA VAL A 569 19.97 14.95 18.71
C VAL A 569 20.21 14.02 19.89
N LEU A 570 20.67 14.57 21.01
CA LEU A 570 20.97 13.83 22.23
C LEU A 570 20.08 14.34 23.38
N SER A 571 19.37 13.40 24.00
CA SER A 571 18.59 13.61 25.23
C SER A 571 19.35 13.04 26.42
N ILE A 572 19.59 13.86 27.43
CA ILE A 572 20.12 13.44 28.74
C ILE A 572 19.07 13.85 29.79
N PRO A 573 18.67 12.94 30.70
CA PRO A 573 17.68 13.24 31.72
C PRO A 573 18.00 14.52 32.51
N GLY A 574 17.03 15.42 32.61
CA GLY A 574 17.17 16.70 33.32
C GLY A 574 18.03 17.76 32.62
N GLN A 575 18.51 17.52 31.40
CA GLN A 575 19.31 18.47 30.62
C GLN A 575 18.56 18.97 29.38
N SER A 576 19.01 20.11 28.85
CA SER A 576 18.58 20.59 27.53
C SER A 576 19.08 19.67 26.41
N LEU A 577 18.32 19.54 25.33
CA LEU A 577 18.71 18.75 24.17
C LEU A 577 20.01 19.28 23.58
N ARG A 578 20.94 18.36 23.30
CA ARG A 578 22.18 18.62 22.58
C ARG A 578 22.01 18.25 21.10
N HIS A 579 22.75 18.93 20.25
CA HIS A 579 22.70 18.74 18.80
C HIS A 579 24.08 18.93 18.17
N TYR A 580 24.41 18.06 17.22
CA TYR A 580 25.59 18.19 16.37
C TYR A 580 25.34 17.54 15.01
N SER A 581 26.13 17.98 14.02
CA SER A 581 25.92 17.68 12.61
C SER A 581 27.20 17.17 11.95
N THR A 582 27.06 16.19 11.05
CA THR A 582 28.14 15.68 10.20
C THR A 582 27.78 15.90 8.73
N PRO A 583 28.54 16.73 7.98
CA PRO A 583 28.20 17.10 6.59
C PRO A 583 28.59 15.98 5.61
N LYS A 584 27.80 14.91 5.62
CA LYS A 584 27.92 13.75 4.73
C LYS A 584 26.58 13.49 4.07
N SER A 585 26.59 13.37 2.75
CA SER A 585 25.37 13.06 2.00
C SER A 585 24.81 11.70 2.41
N GLN A 586 23.51 11.51 2.25
CA GLN A 586 22.86 10.22 2.52
C GLN A 586 23.56 9.07 1.80
N ALA A 587 23.94 9.25 0.53
CA ALA A 587 24.60 8.19 -0.25
C ALA A 587 25.98 7.79 0.32
N GLU A 588 26.77 8.75 0.82
CA GLU A 588 28.04 8.48 1.49
C GLU A 588 27.82 7.70 2.79
N LEU A 589 26.86 8.13 3.60
CA LEU A 589 26.51 7.49 4.88
C LEU A 589 26.07 6.04 4.65
N GLU A 590 25.12 5.84 3.74
CA GLU A 590 24.60 4.51 3.37
C GLU A 590 25.72 3.58 2.89
N THR A 591 26.66 4.09 2.09
CA THR A 591 27.82 3.31 1.63
C THR A 591 28.67 2.84 2.81
N ILE A 592 28.94 3.71 3.77
CA ILE A 592 29.77 3.40 4.94
C ILE A 592 29.04 2.44 5.88
N PHE A 593 27.74 2.64 6.11
CA PHE A 593 26.93 1.76 6.93
C PHE A 593 26.84 0.35 6.34
N ASN A 594 26.62 0.22 5.03
CA ASN A 594 26.59 -1.08 4.36
C ASN A 594 27.94 -1.80 4.40
N ARG A 595 29.05 -1.07 4.24
CA ARG A 595 30.40 -1.63 4.41
C ARG A 595 30.66 -2.07 5.84
N ALA A 596 30.28 -1.26 6.83
CA ALA A 596 30.41 -1.61 8.24
C ALA A 596 29.63 -2.89 8.55
N ARG A 597 28.38 -3.01 8.07
CA ARG A 597 27.56 -4.21 8.24
C ARG A 597 28.18 -5.45 7.59
N SER A 598 28.72 -5.29 6.39
CA SER A 598 29.39 -6.36 5.64
C SER A 598 30.69 -6.82 6.30
N SER A 599 31.35 -5.93 7.04
CA SER A 599 32.57 -6.23 7.82
C SER A 599 32.30 -7.00 9.12
N LEU A 600 31.04 -7.21 9.52
CA LEU A 600 30.64 -7.97 10.71
C LEU A 600 30.38 -9.47 10.42
N ARG A 601 31.00 -9.99 9.36
CA ARG A 601 30.98 -11.41 9.01
C ARG A 601 32.10 -12.17 9.73
N ARG A 602 31.88 -13.47 9.97
CA ARG A 602 32.84 -14.36 10.67
C ARG A 602 34.26 -14.32 10.10
N THR A 603 34.41 -14.11 8.79
CA THR A 603 35.69 -14.13 8.07
C THR A 603 36.36 -12.76 7.91
N ALA A 604 35.74 -11.68 8.39
CA ALA A 604 36.32 -10.34 8.26
C ALA A 604 37.44 -10.10 9.27
N PHE A 605 38.45 -9.34 8.83
CA PHE A 605 39.60 -8.96 9.64
C PHE A 605 39.35 -7.67 10.41
N GLU A 606 40.06 -7.47 11.52
CA GLU A 606 39.95 -6.25 12.33
C GLU A 606 40.33 -4.99 11.56
N GLN A 607 41.33 -5.07 10.66
CA GLN A 607 41.76 -3.96 9.83
C GLN A 607 40.70 -3.52 8.82
N GLU A 608 39.76 -4.40 8.45
CA GLU A 608 38.62 -4.06 7.60
C GLU A 608 37.50 -3.40 8.41
N ARG A 609 37.30 -3.86 9.64
CA ARG A 609 36.13 -3.53 10.48
C ARG A 609 36.33 -2.32 11.39
N LEU A 610 37.44 -2.25 12.11
CA LEU A 610 37.68 -1.22 13.13
C LEU A 610 37.66 0.21 12.57
N PRO A 611 38.24 0.51 11.40
CA PRO A 611 38.17 1.86 10.84
C PRO A 611 36.74 2.32 10.56
N LEU A 612 35.89 1.43 10.04
CA LEU A 612 34.47 1.74 9.77
C LEU A 612 33.68 1.91 11.07
N ALA A 613 33.92 1.04 12.06
CA ALA A 613 33.29 1.14 13.38
C ALA A 613 33.69 2.44 14.12
N GLN A 614 34.93 2.87 13.96
CA GLN A 614 35.44 4.11 14.55
C GLN A 614 34.93 5.35 13.83
N GLU A 615 34.87 5.35 12.50
CA GLU A 615 34.30 6.46 11.74
C GLU A 615 32.84 6.73 12.15
N ILE A 616 32.02 5.66 12.32
CA ILE A 616 30.63 5.80 12.79
C ILE A 616 30.58 6.23 14.27
N TYR A 617 31.50 5.73 15.11
CA TYR A 617 31.62 6.17 16.51
C TYR A 617 31.90 7.68 16.60
N ASP A 618 32.77 8.18 15.73
CA ASP A 618 33.18 9.60 15.68
C ASP A 618 32.01 10.50 15.31
N TRP A 619 31.08 10.03 14.49
CA TRP A 619 29.89 10.77 14.11
C TRP A 619 28.79 10.72 15.16
N LEU A 620 28.63 9.59 15.86
CA LEU A 620 27.46 9.33 16.70
C LEU A 620 27.69 9.50 18.20
N ILE A 621 28.92 9.29 18.68
CA ILE A 621 29.19 9.17 20.12
C ILE A 621 30.28 10.14 20.56
N ARG A 622 31.38 10.26 19.81
CA ARG A 622 32.54 11.07 20.21
C ARG A 622 32.19 12.51 20.62
N PRO A 623 31.31 13.24 19.91
CA PRO A 623 30.93 14.60 20.31
C PRO A 623 30.21 14.68 21.66
N ALA A 624 29.59 13.57 22.11
CA ALA A 624 28.79 13.48 23.32
C ALA A 624 29.53 12.84 24.51
N GLU A 625 30.70 12.21 24.32
CA GLU A 625 31.38 11.43 25.37
C GLU A 625 31.60 12.18 26.68
N ALA A 626 32.01 13.46 26.58
CA ALA A 626 32.24 14.29 27.76
C ALA A 626 30.92 14.55 28.54
N ASP A 627 29.83 14.85 27.83
CA ASP A 627 28.52 15.06 28.44
C ASP A 627 27.97 13.75 29.05
N LEU A 628 28.11 12.62 28.35
CA LEU A 628 27.68 11.29 28.85
C LEU A 628 28.42 10.91 30.14
N THR A 629 29.74 11.12 30.16
CA THR A 629 30.58 10.82 31.33
C THR A 629 30.26 11.76 32.49
N ALA A 630 30.12 13.06 32.23
CA ALA A 630 29.83 14.06 33.25
C ALA A 630 28.47 13.83 33.95
N ASN A 631 27.50 13.24 33.25
CA ASN A 631 26.17 12.92 33.80
C ASN A 631 26.05 11.47 34.31
N GLY A 632 27.15 10.70 34.34
CA GLY A 632 27.14 9.34 34.89
C GLY A 632 26.23 8.37 34.13
N ILE A 633 26.08 8.57 32.82
CA ILE A 633 25.24 7.73 31.96
C ILE A 633 25.81 6.31 31.89
N LYS A 634 24.94 5.32 32.04
CA LYS A 634 25.29 3.89 31.95
C LYS A 634 24.62 3.18 30.80
N THR A 635 23.48 3.68 30.36
CA THR A 635 22.69 3.10 29.28
C THR A 635 22.58 4.08 28.11
N LEU A 636 22.83 3.59 26.90
CA LEU A 636 22.57 4.34 25.67
C LEU A 636 21.38 3.71 24.94
N VAL A 637 20.38 4.55 24.69
CA VAL A 637 19.17 4.17 23.98
C VAL A 637 19.19 4.81 22.60
N PHE A 638 19.08 4.01 21.55
CA PHE A 638 19.13 4.51 20.19
C PHE A 638 17.75 4.47 19.51
N VAL A 639 17.38 5.60 18.91
CA VAL A 639 16.26 5.71 17.97
C VAL A 639 16.85 5.73 16.56
N LEU A 640 17.17 4.54 16.05
CA LEU A 640 17.93 4.38 14.80
C LEU A 640 17.09 4.73 13.56
N ASP A 641 17.68 5.46 12.63
CA ASP A 641 17.09 5.88 11.35
C ASP A 641 17.70 5.14 10.16
N GLY A 642 16.87 4.85 9.15
CA GLY A 642 17.30 4.22 7.90
C GLY A 642 18.11 2.94 8.10
N SER A 643 19.22 2.81 7.37
CA SER A 643 20.08 1.61 7.40
C SER A 643 20.90 1.45 8.68
N LEU A 644 20.97 2.47 9.55
CA LEU A 644 21.60 2.31 10.87
C LEU A 644 20.90 1.24 11.69
N ARG A 645 19.60 1.00 11.47
CA ARG A 645 18.83 -0.07 12.13
C ARG A 645 19.40 -1.46 11.90
N ASN A 646 20.16 -1.67 10.82
CA ASN A 646 20.81 -2.93 10.49
C ASN A 646 22.22 -3.07 11.09
N LEU A 647 22.73 -2.03 11.77
CA LEU A 647 24.04 -2.03 12.40
C LEU A 647 23.93 -2.23 13.92
N PRO A 648 24.70 -3.17 14.50
CA PRO A 648 24.74 -3.32 15.95
C PRO A 648 25.58 -2.20 16.56
N MET A 649 24.93 -1.27 17.25
CA MET A 649 25.62 -0.17 17.94
C MET A 649 26.67 -0.67 18.96
N ALA A 650 26.46 -1.88 19.50
CA ALA A 650 27.40 -2.58 20.37
C ALA A 650 28.80 -2.77 19.76
N ALA A 651 28.91 -2.87 18.43
CA ALA A 651 30.17 -3.08 17.72
C ALA A 651 30.89 -1.79 17.30
N LEU A 652 30.31 -0.60 17.57
CA LEU A 652 31.04 0.66 17.37
C LEU A 652 32.27 0.69 18.29
N HIS A 653 33.33 1.36 17.85
CA HIS A 653 34.64 1.27 18.50
C HIS A 653 35.27 2.64 18.64
N ASP A 654 35.75 3.02 19.83
CA ASP A 654 36.30 4.36 20.07
C ASP A 654 37.77 4.51 19.65
N GLY A 655 38.41 3.40 19.29
CA GLY A 655 39.85 3.29 19.01
C GLY A 655 40.58 2.39 20.02
N GLU A 656 39.99 2.16 21.19
CA GLU A 656 40.53 1.33 22.26
C GLU A 656 39.62 0.15 22.62
N GLN A 657 38.31 0.37 22.68
CA GLN A 657 37.32 -0.62 23.09
C GLN A 657 35.98 -0.46 22.37
N TYR A 658 35.15 -1.51 22.39
CA TYR A 658 33.80 -1.45 21.84
C TYR A 658 32.85 -0.64 22.72
N LEU A 659 31.83 -0.04 22.12
CA LEU A 659 30.81 0.74 22.81
C LEU A 659 30.11 -0.07 23.91
N ILE A 660 29.85 -1.37 23.66
CA ILE A 660 29.22 -2.27 24.65
C ILE A 660 30.07 -2.46 25.91
N GLN A 661 31.39 -2.27 25.83
CA GLN A 661 32.25 -2.34 27.01
C GLN A 661 32.08 -1.11 27.90
N LYS A 662 31.59 0.01 27.37
CA LYS A 662 31.39 1.28 28.09
C LYS A 662 29.97 1.43 28.62
N TYR A 663 28.97 1.07 27.82
CA TYR A 663 27.56 1.30 28.13
C TYR A 663 26.70 0.07 27.85
N SER A 664 25.62 -0.09 28.60
CA SER A 664 24.51 -0.96 28.20
C SER A 664 23.76 -0.32 27.04
N ILE A 665 23.23 -1.12 26.11
CA ILE A 665 22.63 -0.61 24.87
C ILE A 665 21.22 -1.14 24.70
N SER A 666 20.30 -0.25 24.31
CA SER A 666 18.95 -0.61 23.90
C SER A 666 18.51 0.19 22.67
N LEU A 667 17.55 -0.36 21.94
CA LEU A 667 16.96 0.23 20.74
C LEU A 667 15.48 0.50 20.99
N THR A 668 14.94 1.57 20.41
CA THR A 668 13.52 1.87 20.48
C THR A 668 13.04 2.55 19.20
N PRO A 669 11.82 2.27 18.72
CA PRO A 669 11.21 2.98 17.59
C PRO A 669 10.78 4.43 17.92
N GLY A 670 11.10 4.94 19.13
CA GLY A 670 10.84 6.32 19.57
C GLY A 670 10.86 6.47 21.10
N LEU A 671 10.58 7.66 21.65
CA LEU A 671 10.51 7.93 23.12
C LEU A 671 9.42 7.22 23.87
N GLN A 672 8.71 6.37 23.16
CA GLN A 672 7.39 5.98 23.51
C GLN A 672 7.42 4.48 23.79
N LEU A 673 7.66 4.15 25.06
CA LEU A 673 7.64 2.77 25.53
C LEU A 673 6.33 2.42 26.21
N LEU A 674 5.91 1.18 26.03
CA LEU A 674 4.86 0.55 26.83
C LEU A 674 5.23 0.67 28.33
N ASP A 675 4.22 0.94 29.17
CA ASP A 675 4.38 1.19 30.60
C ASP A 675 5.40 0.24 31.26
N PRO A 676 6.56 0.73 31.74
CA PRO A 676 7.60 -0.09 32.35
C PRO A 676 7.10 -0.85 33.58
N ARG A 677 7.43 -2.15 33.66
CA ARG A 677 7.55 -2.83 34.96
C ARG A 677 8.96 -3.36 35.13
N PRO A 678 9.70 -2.89 36.14
CA PRO A 678 11.00 -3.43 36.48
C PRO A 678 10.94 -4.95 36.69
N LEU A 679 11.91 -5.69 36.18
CA LEU A 679 11.94 -7.16 36.32
C LEU A 679 12.01 -7.62 37.77
N ASN A 680 12.59 -6.81 38.67
CA ASN A 680 12.64 -7.12 40.10
C ASN A 680 11.25 -7.21 40.78
N GLN A 681 10.20 -6.71 40.13
CA GLN A 681 8.81 -6.80 40.59
C GLN A 681 8.06 -7.99 39.96
N VAL A 682 8.73 -8.80 39.13
CA VAL A 682 8.13 -9.89 38.37
C VAL A 682 8.84 -11.20 38.69
N GLN A 683 8.09 -12.24 39.06
CA GLN A 683 8.66 -13.58 39.19
C GLN A 683 9.02 -14.11 37.80
N LEU A 684 10.32 -14.21 37.49
CA LEU A 684 10.81 -14.73 36.22
C LEU A 684 10.31 -16.17 36.01
N LYS A 685 9.49 -16.36 34.99
CA LYS A 685 9.10 -17.67 34.47
C LYS A 685 8.96 -17.55 32.96
N ALA A 686 9.39 -18.57 32.24
CA ALA A 686 9.36 -18.54 30.78
C ALA A 686 8.53 -19.66 30.17
N ILE A 687 7.97 -19.40 29.00
CA ILE A 687 7.62 -20.44 28.02
C ILE A 687 8.78 -20.52 27.04
N THR A 688 9.41 -21.69 26.90
CA THR A 688 10.45 -21.93 25.90
C THR A 688 9.88 -22.81 24.80
N ALA A 689 9.70 -22.25 23.61
CA ALA A 689 9.18 -22.95 22.45
C ALA A 689 10.27 -23.07 21.37
N ALA A 690 10.57 -24.30 20.94
CA ALA A 690 11.84 -24.57 20.28
C ALA A 690 11.77 -25.66 19.20
N LEU A 691 12.52 -25.47 18.12
CA LEU A 691 12.76 -26.48 17.08
C LEU A 691 14.25 -26.79 17.00
N SER A 692 14.64 -28.02 17.34
CA SER A 692 16.02 -28.49 17.22
C SER A 692 16.26 -29.35 15.97
N GLU A 693 15.20 -29.91 15.39
CA GLU A 693 15.26 -30.81 14.24
C GLU A 693 15.00 -30.08 12.91
N ALA A 694 15.49 -30.66 11.81
CA ALA A 694 15.25 -30.13 10.47
C ALA A 694 13.76 -30.23 10.11
N ARG A 695 13.19 -29.16 9.58
CA ARG A 695 11.74 -29.06 9.34
C ARG A 695 11.43 -28.11 8.20
N GLN A 696 10.47 -28.45 7.33
CA GLN A 696 9.94 -27.56 6.28
C GLN A 696 11.02 -26.90 5.39
N GLY A 697 12.11 -27.62 5.09
CA GLY A 697 13.23 -27.13 4.28
C GLY A 697 14.33 -26.39 5.05
N PHE A 698 14.17 -26.18 6.36
CA PHE A 698 15.18 -25.56 7.22
C PHE A 698 16.09 -26.61 7.88
N PRO A 699 17.40 -26.32 8.04
CA PRO A 699 18.34 -27.24 8.67
C PRO A 699 18.09 -27.38 10.18
N ALA A 700 18.57 -28.48 10.75
CA ALA A 700 18.51 -28.72 12.20
C ALA A 700 19.36 -27.70 12.97
N LEU A 701 18.90 -27.33 14.17
CA LEU A 701 19.58 -26.47 15.14
C LEU A 701 19.88 -27.28 16.41
N PRO A 702 20.90 -28.15 16.41
CA PRO A 702 21.16 -29.05 17.54
C PRO A 702 21.46 -28.32 18.87
N GLY A 703 22.04 -27.12 18.81
CA GLY A 703 22.34 -26.27 19.96
C GLY A 703 21.09 -25.80 20.70
N VAL A 704 19.96 -25.66 20.02
CA VAL A 704 18.66 -25.27 20.62
C VAL A 704 18.22 -26.23 21.73
N ALA A 705 18.52 -27.52 21.61
CA ALA A 705 18.19 -28.49 22.67
C ALA A 705 18.97 -28.21 23.96
N ASN A 706 20.24 -27.78 23.84
CA ASN A 706 21.07 -27.38 24.96
C ASN A 706 20.62 -26.01 25.50
N GLU A 707 20.35 -25.05 24.62
CA GLU A 707 19.83 -23.72 24.98
C GLU A 707 18.60 -23.81 25.89
N VAL A 708 17.59 -24.58 25.49
CA VAL A 708 16.36 -24.73 26.28
C VAL A 708 16.61 -25.46 27.60
N ALA A 709 17.54 -26.42 27.64
CA ALA A 709 17.91 -27.12 28.86
C ALA A 709 18.64 -26.20 29.86
N ASP A 710 19.54 -25.36 29.36
CA ASP A 710 20.31 -24.40 30.15
C ASP A 710 19.39 -23.30 30.72
N ILE A 711 18.46 -22.78 29.93
CA ILE A 711 17.46 -21.79 30.42
C ILE A 711 16.61 -22.39 31.55
N ALA A 712 16.21 -23.67 31.42
CA ALA A 712 15.43 -24.37 32.44
C ALA A 712 16.20 -24.61 33.75
N ALA A 713 17.55 -24.55 33.71
CA ALA A 713 18.38 -24.62 34.91
C ALA A 713 18.44 -23.27 35.67
N GLU A 714 18.29 -22.15 34.96
CA GLU A 714 18.37 -20.79 35.53
C GLU A 714 17.02 -20.27 36.05
N ILE A 715 15.92 -20.55 35.34
CA ILE A 715 14.58 -20.08 35.70
C ILE A 715 13.49 -21.16 35.49
N PRO A 716 12.34 -21.07 36.18
CA PRO A 716 11.21 -21.97 35.93
C PRO A 716 10.68 -21.82 34.50
N THR A 717 10.68 -22.92 33.73
CA THR A 717 10.23 -22.92 32.33
C THR A 717 9.14 -23.95 32.04
N GLN A 718 8.19 -23.56 31.19
CA GLN A 718 7.33 -24.50 30.47
C GLN A 718 7.95 -24.76 29.09
N LYS A 719 8.47 -25.97 28.90
CA LYS A 719 9.12 -26.38 27.65
C LYS A 719 8.10 -26.87 26.62
N LEU A 720 8.26 -26.43 25.37
CA LEU A 720 7.62 -26.94 24.17
C LEU A 720 8.72 -27.21 23.13
N LEU A 721 9.09 -28.47 22.92
CA LEU A 721 10.18 -28.85 21.99
C LEU A 721 9.62 -29.68 20.84
N ASN A 722 10.02 -29.35 19.61
CA ASN A 722 9.69 -30.11 18.39
C ASN A 722 8.18 -30.36 18.26
N GLN A 723 7.72 -31.62 18.36
CA GLN A 723 6.31 -32.01 18.21
C GLN A 723 5.36 -31.31 19.20
N GLU A 724 5.88 -30.82 20.33
CA GLU A 724 5.09 -30.05 21.30
C GLU A 724 4.96 -28.57 20.92
N PHE A 725 5.86 -28.05 20.08
CA PHE A 725 5.84 -26.68 19.57
C PHE A 725 5.02 -26.57 18.28
N VAL A 726 3.71 -26.73 18.44
CA VAL A 726 2.70 -26.48 17.40
C VAL A 726 1.88 -25.24 17.74
N THR A 727 1.33 -24.59 16.72
CA THR A 727 0.65 -23.27 16.83
C THR A 727 -0.46 -23.26 17.88
N ASP A 728 -1.36 -24.24 17.85
CA ASP A 728 -2.46 -24.38 18.81
C ASP A 728 -1.99 -24.58 20.25
N ASN A 729 -0.91 -25.34 20.45
CA ASN A 729 -0.40 -25.60 21.79
C ASN A 729 0.32 -24.36 22.34
N LEU A 730 1.10 -23.67 21.51
CA LEU A 730 1.70 -22.39 21.85
C LEU A 730 0.62 -21.40 22.31
N GLN A 731 -0.44 -21.22 21.52
CA GLN A 731 -1.56 -20.35 21.87
C GLN A 731 -2.16 -20.75 23.22
N LYS A 732 -2.45 -22.02 23.45
CA LYS A 732 -3.00 -22.50 24.74
C LYS A 732 -2.09 -22.22 25.92
N GLN A 733 -0.75 -22.26 25.76
CA GLN A 733 0.17 -21.92 26.85
C GLN A 733 0.22 -20.40 27.09
N ILE A 734 0.17 -19.60 26.02
CA ILE A 734 0.11 -18.14 26.09
C ILE A 734 -1.23 -17.68 26.69
N GLU A 735 -2.36 -18.29 26.37
CA GLU A 735 -3.65 -17.88 26.95
C GLU A 735 -3.75 -18.12 28.46
N LYS A 736 -2.95 -19.03 28.99
CA LYS A 736 -2.84 -19.30 30.44
C LYS A 736 -1.93 -18.30 31.17
N LEU A 737 -1.37 -17.31 30.47
CA LEU A 737 -0.27 -16.43 30.89
C LEU A 737 -0.24 -16.10 32.39
N SER A 738 0.60 -16.86 33.10
CA SER A 738 1.21 -16.52 34.39
C SER A 738 2.74 -16.33 34.24
N PHE A 739 3.23 -16.21 32.99
CA PHE A 739 4.65 -16.24 32.63
C PHE A 739 5.04 -14.92 31.94
N PRO A 740 5.98 -14.13 32.48
CA PRO A 740 6.40 -12.88 31.85
C PRO A 740 7.26 -13.04 30.59
N ILE A 741 7.85 -14.22 30.35
CA ILE A 741 8.85 -14.40 29.27
C ILE A 741 8.35 -15.43 28.24
N LEU A 742 8.42 -15.08 26.96
CA LEU A 742 8.24 -16.00 25.84
C LEU A 742 9.56 -16.10 25.07
N HIS A 743 10.15 -17.29 25.02
CA HIS A 743 11.40 -17.55 24.34
C HIS A 743 11.17 -18.50 23.17
N LEU A 744 11.48 -18.05 21.96
CA LEU A 744 11.31 -18.78 20.71
C LEU A 744 12.70 -19.09 20.12
N ALA A 745 13.07 -20.37 20.18
CA ALA A 745 14.32 -20.89 19.63
C ALA A 745 14.04 -21.70 18.35
N THR A 746 13.82 -20.98 17.26
CA THR A 746 13.41 -21.53 15.96
C THR A 746 13.86 -20.64 14.82
N HIS A 747 13.86 -21.16 13.61
CA HIS A 747 14.07 -20.34 12.41
C HIS A 747 12.97 -19.28 12.32
N GLY A 748 13.38 -18.04 12.14
CA GLY A 748 12.49 -16.93 11.84
C GLY A 748 13.10 -16.04 10.78
N GLN A 749 12.28 -15.50 9.90
CA GLN A 749 12.68 -14.56 8.86
C GLN A 749 11.93 -13.25 9.08
N PHE A 750 12.63 -12.13 9.11
CA PHE A 750 12.06 -10.80 9.32
C PHE A 750 12.43 -9.90 8.15
N SER A 751 11.43 -9.46 7.41
CA SER A 751 11.59 -8.65 6.20
C SER A 751 10.83 -7.33 6.34
N SER A 752 11.15 -6.35 5.49
CA SER A 752 10.33 -5.17 5.23
C SER A 752 9.06 -5.46 4.42
N ASN A 753 8.84 -6.72 4.03
CA ASN A 753 7.54 -7.25 3.61
C ASN A 753 6.92 -8.10 4.72
N ALA A 754 5.71 -7.72 5.17
CA ALA A 754 4.98 -8.45 6.19
C ALA A 754 4.67 -9.90 5.79
N ALA A 755 4.46 -10.18 4.50
CA ALA A 755 4.17 -11.53 4.01
C ALA A 755 5.37 -12.49 4.11
N ASP A 756 6.59 -11.95 4.00
CA ASP A 756 7.84 -12.73 4.07
C ASP A 756 8.35 -12.86 5.52
N THR A 757 7.64 -12.24 6.47
CA THR A 757 7.99 -12.26 7.89
C THR A 757 7.26 -13.41 8.60
N PHE A 758 8.00 -14.40 9.09
CA PHE A 758 7.44 -15.57 9.76
C PHE A 758 8.36 -16.16 10.84
N ILE A 759 7.76 -16.95 11.74
CA ILE A 759 8.47 -17.90 12.60
C ILE A 759 8.08 -19.34 12.24
N LEU A 760 8.99 -20.28 12.43
CA LEU A 760 8.75 -21.69 12.14
C LEU A 760 8.23 -22.43 13.39
N THR A 761 7.14 -23.15 13.22
CA THR A 761 6.58 -24.11 14.20
C THR A 761 6.65 -25.52 13.63
N TRP A 762 6.33 -26.53 14.43
CA TRP A 762 6.37 -27.92 13.97
C TRP A 762 5.33 -28.20 12.87
N ASP A 763 4.16 -27.59 12.95
CA ASP A 763 3.01 -27.79 12.08
C ASP A 763 2.95 -26.82 10.88
N GLY A 764 3.64 -25.68 10.94
CA GLY A 764 3.70 -24.75 9.81
C GLY A 764 4.57 -23.52 10.02
N ARG A 765 4.44 -22.54 9.12
CA ARG A 765 4.96 -21.19 9.32
C ARG A 765 3.86 -20.34 9.94
N VAL A 766 4.24 -19.48 10.88
CA VAL A 766 3.35 -18.49 11.47
C VAL A 766 3.82 -17.12 10.98
N ASN A 767 3.01 -16.47 10.14
CA ASN A 767 3.32 -15.14 9.61
C ASN A 767 3.10 -14.05 10.66
N VAL A 768 3.51 -12.81 10.37
CA VAL A 768 3.41 -11.71 11.35
C VAL A 768 1.99 -11.38 11.83
N LYS A 769 0.97 -11.52 10.98
CA LYS A 769 -0.44 -11.28 11.36
C LYS A 769 -0.98 -12.41 12.23
N GLU A 770 -0.60 -13.65 11.92
CA GLU A 770 -0.93 -14.82 12.75
C GLU A 770 -0.23 -14.73 14.10
N PHE A 771 1.05 -14.34 14.11
CA PHE A 771 1.82 -14.13 15.33
C PHE A 771 1.17 -13.08 16.22
N ASP A 772 0.76 -11.93 15.64
CA ASP A 772 -0.02 -10.92 16.35
C ASP A 772 -1.32 -11.48 16.95
N ARG A 773 -2.08 -12.26 16.16
CA ARG A 773 -3.30 -12.93 16.63
C ARG A 773 -3.02 -13.94 17.75
N LEU A 774 -1.91 -14.69 17.68
CA LEU A 774 -1.53 -15.66 18.72
C LEU A 774 -1.19 -14.96 20.05
N LEU A 775 -0.45 -13.84 19.97
CA LEU A 775 0.00 -13.12 21.16
C LEU A 775 -1.11 -12.25 21.76
N ARG A 776 -2.01 -11.68 20.94
CA ARG A 776 -3.15 -10.87 21.38
C ARG A 776 -4.44 -11.68 21.62
N GLY A 777 -4.46 -12.96 21.24
CA GLY A 777 -5.65 -13.76 20.94
C GLY A 777 -6.79 -13.76 21.96
N GLY A 778 -7.87 -13.04 21.66
CA GLY A 778 -9.15 -13.09 22.39
C GLY A 778 -10.10 -11.90 22.19
N GLN A 779 -9.71 -10.84 21.47
CA GLN A 779 -10.55 -9.64 21.33
C GLN A 779 -11.78 -9.81 20.41
N GLN A 780 -11.86 -10.84 19.56
CA GLN A 780 -13.02 -11.01 18.68
C GLN A 780 -14.31 -11.46 19.39
N THR A 781 -14.25 -11.91 20.64
CA THR A 781 -15.46 -12.34 21.39
C THR A 781 -15.80 -11.48 22.61
N SER A 782 -15.03 -10.44 22.93
CA SER A 782 -15.40 -9.60 24.08
C SER A 782 -14.94 -8.15 23.97
N ARG A 783 -15.78 -7.33 23.34
CA ARG A 783 -15.83 -5.87 23.57
C ARG A 783 -16.27 -5.51 25.01
N ASN A 784 -16.53 -6.51 25.88
CA ASN A 784 -17.12 -6.34 27.22
C ASN A 784 -16.41 -7.14 28.33
N ALA A 785 -15.08 -7.32 28.31
CA ALA A 785 -14.35 -7.90 29.44
C ALA A 785 -13.17 -7.02 29.88
N GLY A 786 -13.38 -6.23 30.94
CA GLY A 786 -12.36 -5.43 31.64
C GLY A 786 -11.30 -6.23 32.40
N ARG A 787 -10.80 -7.34 31.85
CA ARG A 787 -9.63 -8.05 32.37
C ARG A 787 -8.43 -7.75 31.45
N ARG A 788 -7.60 -6.76 31.83
CA ARG A 788 -6.26 -6.55 31.25
C ARG A 788 -5.48 -7.87 31.40
N ARG A 789 -5.22 -8.57 30.28
CA ARG A 789 -4.27 -9.71 30.27
C ARG A 789 -2.88 -9.22 30.68
N ALA A 790 -2.09 -10.09 31.31
CA ALA A 790 -0.70 -9.79 31.61
C ALA A 790 0.09 -9.67 30.29
N SER A 791 0.73 -8.52 30.07
CA SER A 791 1.62 -8.29 28.93
C SER A 791 2.86 -9.18 29.02
N ILE A 792 3.39 -9.61 27.87
CA ILE A 792 4.70 -10.26 27.81
C ILE A 792 5.74 -9.22 28.24
N GLU A 793 6.54 -9.51 29.26
CA GLU A 793 7.61 -8.61 29.72
C GLU A 793 8.82 -8.70 28.80
N LEU A 794 9.14 -9.91 28.32
CA LEU A 794 10.27 -10.16 27.43
C LEU A 794 9.93 -11.24 26.39
N LEU A 795 9.96 -10.86 25.12
CA LEU A 795 9.98 -11.79 23.99
C LEU A 795 11.43 -12.03 23.59
N VAL A 796 11.88 -13.29 23.50
CA VAL A 796 13.22 -13.65 23.04
C VAL A 796 13.11 -14.44 21.74
N LEU A 797 13.86 -14.01 20.72
CA LEU A 797 13.89 -14.57 19.38
C LEU A 797 15.34 -14.98 19.06
N SER A 798 15.73 -16.22 19.39
CA SER A 798 17.16 -16.59 19.46
C SER A 798 17.78 -17.11 18.17
N ALA A 799 17.01 -17.74 17.28
CA ALA A 799 17.49 -18.31 16.01
C ALA A 799 16.92 -17.61 14.76
N CYS A 800 16.73 -16.29 14.87
CA CYS A 800 16.10 -15.47 13.83
C CYS A 800 17.13 -14.82 12.89
N GLU A 801 16.77 -14.72 11.61
CA GLU A 801 17.49 -13.96 10.61
C GLU A 801 16.63 -12.77 10.16
N THR A 802 17.20 -11.57 10.20
CA THR A 802 16.65 -10.42 9.47
C THR A 802 17.14 -10.50 8.02
N ALA A 803 16.23 -10.40 7.06
CA ALA A 803 16.48 -10.67 5.65
C ALA A 803 17.75 -9.95 5.14
N ALA A 804 18.78 -10.73 4.80
CA ALA A 804 20.04 -10.20 4.28
C ALA A 804 19.79 -9.40 2.98
N GLY A 805 20.31 -8.17 2.91
CA GLY A 805 20.12 -7.27 1.76
C GLY A 805 18.93 -6.32 1.86
N ASP A 806 18.04 -6.50 2.84
CA ASP A 806 16.90 -5.60 3.06
C ASP A 806 17.28 -4.49 4.08
N SER A 807 17.42 -3.25 3.59
CA SER A 807 17.75 -2.08 4.42
C SER A 807 16.70 -1.73 5.49
N ARG A 808 15.52 -2.36 5.43
CA ARG A 808 14.41 -2.20 6.37
C ARG A 808 13.97 -3.52 7.02
N ALA A 809 14.76 -4.59 6.94
CA ALA A 809 14.48 -5.84 7.64
C ALA A 809 14.23 -5.61 9.14
N ALA A 810 14.95 -4.66 9.73
CA ALA A 810 14.78 -4.23 11.12
C ALA A 810 13.37 -3.67 11.43
N LEU A 811 12.61 -3.17 10.44
CA LEU A 811 11.19 -2.82 10.63
C LEU A 811 10.33 -4.06 10.88
N GLY A 812 10.63 -5.19 10.24
CA GLY A 812 9.93 -6.46 10.51
C GLY A 812 10.14 -6.92 11.95
N LEU A 813 11.38 -6.80 12.44
CA LEU A 813 11.73 -7.11 13.83
C LEU A 813 11.08 -6.12 14.82
N ALA A 814 11.23 -4.82 14.60
CA ALA A 814 10.60 -3.78 15.43
C ALA A 814 9.08 -3.90 15.42
N GLY A 815 8.52 -4.24 14.26
CA GLY A 815 7.10 -4.46 14.09
C GLY A 815 6.60 -5.66 14.88
N ILE A 816 7.31 -6.80 14.86
CA ILE A 816 6.96 -7.96 15.70
C ILE A 816 7.05 -7.60 17.18
N ALA A 817 8.07 -6.84 17.58
CA ALA A 817 8.19 -6.37 18.96
C ALA A 817 6.96 -5.55 19.39
N ILE A 818 6.54 -4.57 18.58
CA ILE A 818 5.36 -3.72 18.88
C ILE A 818 4.05 -4.54 18.83
N ARG A 819 3.86 -5.35 17.79
CA ARG A 819 2.63 -6.12 17.60
C ARG A 819 2.45 -7.22 18.63
N SER A 820 3.54 -7.83 19.09
CA SER A 820 3.48 -8.79 20.21
C SER A 820 2.89 -8.20 21.48
N GLY A 821 2.89 -6.87 21.63
CA GLY A 821 2.56 -6.20 22.88
C GLY A 821 3.57 -6.50 23.99
N ALA A 822 4.72 -7.08 23.64
CA ALA A 822 5.80 -7.31 24.57
C ALA A 822 6.45 -5.97 24.93
N ARG A 823 6.76 -5.77 26.21
CA ARG A 823 7.44 -4.55 26.66
C ARG A 823 8.88 -4.48 26.16
N SER A 824 9.51 -5.63 26.02
CA SER A 824 10.87 -5.78 25.56
C SER A 824 10.97 -6.96 24.59
N THR A 825 11.79 -6.83 23.56
CA THR A 825 12.12 -7.93 22.64
C THR A 825 13.62 -8.04 22.49
N LEU A 826 14.19 -9.21 22.81
CA LEU A 826 15.57 -9.56 22.50
C LEU A 826 15.59 -10.38 21.22
N ALA A 827 16.36 -9.95 20.22
CA ALA A 827 16.44 -10.63 18.93
C ALA A 827 17.81 -10.45 18.27
N THR A 828 18.02 -11.17 17.16
CA THR A 828 19.26 -11.17 16.39
C THR A 828 19.12 -10.47 15.03
N LEU A 829 20.07 -9.59 14.70
CA LEU A 829 20.17 -8.90 13.39
C LEU A 829 20.63 -9.79 12.22
N TRP A 830 21.06 -11.03 12.50
CA TRP A 830 21.36 -12.07 11.51
C TRP A 830 21.44 -13.41 12.18
N GLN A 831 21.43 -14.48 11.38
CA GLN A 831 21.65 -15.82 11.90
C GLN A 831 23.07 -15.97 12.46
N VAL A 832 23.14 -16.20 13.77
CA VAL A 832 24.37 -16.48 14.50
C VAL A 832 24.61 -18.00 14.50
N ASN A 833 25.87 -18.39 14.75
CA ASN A 833 26.18 -19.80 14.92
C ASN A 833 25.43 -20.40 16.12
N ASP A 834 24.72 -21.50 15.86
CA ASP A 834 23.87 -22.22 16.82
C ASP A 834 24.56 -22.54 18.16
N GLU A 835 25.81 -23.00 18.15
CA GLU A 835 26.57 -23.29 19.38
C GLU A 835 26.86 -22.02 20.20
N SER A 836 27.26 -20.93 19.55
CA SER A 836 27.46 -19.64 20.24
C SER A 836 26.16 -19.03 20.75
N THR A 837 25.03 -19.24 20.06
CA THR A 837 23.72 -18.78 20.51
C THR A 837 23.29 -19.47 21.79
N ALA A 838 23.46 -20.80 21.89
CA ALA A 838 23.17 -21.54 23.11
C ALA A 838 24.01 -21.03 24.29
N ALA A 839 25.32 -20.84 24.10
CA ALA A 839 26.21 -20.30 25.12
C ALA A 839 25.82 -18.86 25.53
N PHE A 840 25.44 -18.03 24.56
CA PHE A 840 25.00 -16.66 24.80
C PHE A 840 23.70 -16.61 25.60
N MET A 841 22.70 -17.41 25.23
CA MET A 841 21.40 -17.42 25.88
C MET A 841 21.48 -17.97 27.31
N SER A 842 22.26 -19.03 27.51
CA SER A 842 22.59 -19.54 28.85
C SER A 842 23.15 -18.43 29.75
N GLU A 843 24.17 -17.70 29.27
CA GLU A 843 24.76 -16.58 30.01
C GLU A 843 23.78 -15.41 30.21
N PHE A 844 22.98 -15.07 29.20
CA PHE A 844 21.96 -14.02 29.31
C PHE A 844 20.95 -14.32 30.41
N TYR A 845 20.40 -15.53 30.48
CA TYR A 845 19.45 -15.90 31.52
C TYR A 845 20.10 -16.02 32.91
N ARG A 846 21.36 -16.46 32.99
CA ARG A 846 22.14 -16.45 34.23
C ARG A 846 22.39 -15.04 34.77
N GLN A 847 22.53 -14.06 33.88
CA GLN A 847 22.64 -12.65 34.26
C GLN A 847 21.27 -12.08 34.64
N LEU A 848 20.23 -12.38 33.85
CA LEU A 848 18.87 -11.92 34.06
C LEU A 848 18.25 -12.42 35.37
N SER A 849 18.65 -13.60 35.85
CA SER A 849 18.18 -14.18 37.11
C SER A 849 18.75 -13.50 38.36
N GLN A 850 19.77 -12.63 38.22
CA GLN A 850 20.38 -11.93 39.33
C GLN A 850 19.52 -10.75 39.80
N ALA A 851 19.47 -10.55 41.12
CA ALA A 851 18.67 -9.48 41.72
C ALA A 851 19.19 -8.09 41.33
N GLY A 852 18.30 -7.24 40.82
CA GLY A 852 18.61 -5.86 40.45
C GLY A 852 19.29 -5.69 39.09
N MET A 853 19.42 -6.76 38.30
CA MET A 853 19.94 -6.70 36.94
C MET A 853 18.86 -6.22 35.97
N SER A 854 19.16 -5.20 35.16
CA SER A 854 18.28 -4.81 34.05
C SER A 854 18.44 -5.75 32.85
N LYS A 855 17.48 -5.74 31.92
CA LYS A 855 17.58 -6.51 30.66
C LYS A 855 18.78 -6.07 29.83
N ALA A 856 19.03 -4.76 29.79
CA ALA A 856 20.15 -4.17 29.07
C ALA A 856 21.51 -4.55 29.68
N GLU A 857 21.61 -4.60 31.02
CA GLU A 857 22.83 -5.07 31.69
C GLU A 857 23.05 -6.57 31.50
N ALA A 858 22.00 -7.39 31.57
CA ALA A 858 22.08 -8.82 31.31
C ALA A 858 22.56 -9.10 29.87
N LEU A 859 22.02 -8.38 28.89
CA LEU A 859 22.46 -8.44 27.49
C LEU A 859 23.93 -8.04 27.35
N ARG A 860 24.32 -6.89 27.91
CA ARG A 860 25.69 -6.40 27.87
C ARG A 860 26.67 -7.41 28.46
N ASN A 861 26.36 -7.98 29.62
CA ASN A 861 27.23 -8.95 30.28
C ASN A 861 27.39 -10.22 29.44
N ALA A 862 26.33 -10.74 28.83
CA ALA A 862 26.42 -11.86 27.91
C ALA A 862 27.29 -11.55 26.69
N GLN A 863 27.15 -10.35 26.10
CA GLN A 863 27.99 -9.90 24.99
C GLN A 863 29.46 -9.80 25.37
N ILE A 864 29.77 -9.23 26.54
CA ILE A 864 31.14 -9.12 27.05
C ILE A 864 31.74 -10.51 27.35
N THR A 865 30.96 -11.43 27.93
CA THR A 865 31.39 -12.81 28.20
C THR A 865 31.80 -13.52 26.90
N LEU A 866 31.03 -13.39 25.82
CA LEU A 866 31.41 -13.95 24.51
C LEU A 866 32.61 -13.23 23.90
N LEU A 867 32.67 -11.90 24.00
CA LEU A 867 33.79 -11.09 23.52
C LEU A 867 35.12 -11.52 24.18
N GLN A 868 35.10 -11.88 25.46
CA GLN A 868 36.28 -12.34 26.20
C GLN A 868 36.64 -13.80 25.92
N ASN A 869 35.72 -14.59 25.34
CA ASN A 869 35.96 -15.98 24.99
C ASN A 869 36.78 -16.08 23.69
N PRO A 870 37.99 -16.68 23.68
CA PRO A 870 38.83 -16.84 22.49
C PRO A 870 38.14 -17.45 21.26
N LYS A 871 37.11 -18.28 21.47
CA LYS A 871 36.33 -18.90 20.38
C LYS A 871 35.34 -17.92 19.73
N TYR A 872 34.87 -16.92 20.48
CA TYR A 872 33.75 -16.04 20.11
C TYR A 872 34.09 -14.54 20.11
N GLN A 873 35.37 -14.17 20.18
CA GLN A 873 35.81 -12.76 20.24
C GLN A 873 35.30 -11.91 19.06
N ASN A 874 35.17 -12.51 17.87
CA ASN A 874 34.69 -11.80 16.68
C ASN A 874 33.25 -11.27 16.90
N PRO A 875 32.98 -9.97 16.64
CA PRO A 875 31.65 -9.37 16.79
C PRO A 875 30.50 -10.11 16.11
N TYR A 876 30.78 -10.90 15.07
CA TYR A 876 29.81 -11.79 14.44
C TYR A 876 29.00 -12.64 15.44
N PHE A 877 29.62 -13.07 16.56
CA PHE A 877 29.01 -13.98 17.53
C PHE A 877 28.18 -13.29 18.64
N TRP A 878 28.43 -12.01 18.94
CA TRP A 878 27.83 -11.35 20.10
C TRP A 878 27.17 -10.01 19.79
N ALA A 879 27.66 -9.25 18.80
CA ALA A 879 27.09 -7.95 18.45
C ALA A 879 25.66 -7.96 17.88
N PRO A 880 25.19 -8.99 17.14
CA PRO A 880 23.86 -8.92 16.53
C PRO A 880 22.68 -9.02 17.49
N PHE A 881 22.91 -9.44 18.74
CA PHE A 881 21.88 -9.47 19.76
C PHE A 881 21.52 -8.04 20.17
N VAL A 882 20.26 -7.67 19.92
CA VAL A 882 19.72 -6.33 20.17
C VAL A 882 18.48 -6.41 21.05
N LEU A 883 18.38 -5.49 21.99
CA LEU A 883 17.22 -5.34 22.87
C LEU A 883 16.37 -4.17 22.38
N LEU A 884 15.15 -4.46 21.95
CA LEU A 884 14.15 -3.49 21.50
C LEU A 884 13.13 -3.23 22.60
N GLY A 885 12.74 -1.96 22.76
CA GLY A 885 11.71 -1.55 23.71
C GLY A 885 12.31 -1.21 25.07
N ASN A 886 11.64 -1.63 26.14
CA ASN A 886 12.06 -1.33 27.49
C ASN A 886 13.33 -2.09 27.90
N TRP A 887 14.26 -1.43 28.58
CA TRP A 887 15.54 -2.01 28.99
C TRP A 887 15.69 -2.31 30.48
N GLU A 888 14.76 -1.83 31.31
CA GLU A 888 14.69 -2.07 32.76
C GLU A 888 14.17 -3.47 33.12
#